data_AF-A0A3D3G7G9-F1
#
_entry.id   AF-A0A3D3G7G9-F1
#
_cell.length_a   1.000
_cell.length_b   1.000
_cell.length_c   1.000
_cell.angle_alpha   90.00
_cell.angle_beta   90.00
_cell.angle_gamma   90.00
#
_symmetry.space_group_name_H-M   'P 1'
#
loop_
_entity.id
_entity.type
_entity.pdbx_description
1 polymer ?
#
loop_
_entity_poly.entity_id
_entity_poly.type
_entity_poly.pdbx_seq_one_letter_code
_entity_poly.pdbx_strand_id
1 'polypeptide(L)'
;MAVIRDTKVTQLTTEAANITVELPTHATDDLLLVFGAKDATLSGTLTTGTSGWTIGGQNSSTGSGGWWAYKVAASAAETNPNFTQADVDSMMGVGISIRGAYTKSTTQTISVVGLAFSGSAGSFLTDNFAPGQIITTTGFTAGGNNTTKTISTVTATTITVTDTTGLVNETGTGDELIAHQPINVSTGNGVNGTTGKPSIAGVTTTAANCIVFYAVAEATGVGPTPYPGLQRVLSDDTGTCGLGAGWMFKTTAGASGTFGFYGVVVDTIRTEFVVAVADGSGGTLIPPYHDTDTTMATIIDPLVGTVLPFGGSWTSTLSLATIGSKSTAGDAISALADSGVNPFHATSQISPAISATVLGGSQLNLVGATDLTGGILLCTFFFTAPRDYIDVGFVSSGGIQVVVADASNNYKSWMVGGQRSKTTSPDKRNFFAIQVDQATDTGYATSATPPTKTAITKFLFLEAPVIAIPLTCFNQMIKINKVVVAGGSTSFPLSFLDFLSVVNGYVLPFAIQQADGGALAYCPMQIGGSQAVMLDMQNFSVQFPRQASQSAGYLDFHVDDGVVGFIFDGRAGDIIKVRSALIQSVNKWKFEFLSTVSTSATWDFDGLTLIGAIPTLRNIGTSTTAGFQNMTFVDCDQIVQNSATLTGCTINGTLHATAALLSNNPAVIKNCTFTTTNDGDIGHSIQINTAGTYAFDGNIFTGGGPAAFGFHTQTDVDPSAETVTKSTHGYSDGDAIYYQDQGGSDTIGLTDGSLYYVNAVTADTLSFYDTKVNAIAGGSTGRANLSDGAAGQTHYIYSAKADVYNSTGSSTVTLNVTGTDIPTVRNSNGSTTNVIQSVTVALTVVDEATDPVEGVQIYFQKSATGKTWNYTSAAGNSAGDVDFVVSETLDSDLPQTGWVHVWNASTNTKQNYRYTSWTASTKTFALKTEVTGSATSTDGTDPDIKLISSSSNFLTTNFEEGDTIRNTTTGAWAVIDEIVDATHITTTPLSSGVWTSGNTYSMHRLAIAYTASTDLVDVPIFNGQTNASGDISTTYNYSAYGVDLPVTIRVRSNTGATKYIPYTTSGTIYSTGSSGTVVLTQDTVAT
;
A
#
# COMPACT_ATOMS: atom_id res chain seq x y z
N MET A 1 25.30 -1.24 20.59
CA MET A 1 25.00 -0.99 19.19
C MET A 1 25.74 0.19 18.69
N ALA A 2 26.65 -0.05 17.73
CA ALA A 2 27.38 0.97 17.01
C ALA A 2 26.36 1.92 16.37
N VAL A 3 26.17 3.08 16.97
CA VAL A 3 25.31 4.17 16.50
C VAL A 3 26.00 5.47 16.89
N ILE A 4 26.02 6.44 15.99
CA ILE A 4 26.53 7.78 16.30
C ILE A 4 25.64 8.36 17.39
N ARG A 5 26.23 8.67 18.55
CA ARG A 5 25.55 9.32 19.66
C ARG A 5 25.51 10.83 19.45
N ASP A 6 26.66 11.40 19.14
CA ASP A 6 26.87 12.85 19.03
C ASP A 6 28.19 13.12 18.29
N THR A 7 28.33 14.32 17.74
CA THR A 7 29.50 14.77 16.99
C THR A 7 29.88 16.21 17.35
N LYS A 8 31.18 16.52 17.33
CA LYS A 8 31.71 17.87 17.59
C LYS A 8 32.82 18.19 16.62
N VAL A 9 32.82 19.42 16.11
CA VAL A 9 33.85 19.91 15.20
C VAL A 9 34.69 20.95 15.92
N THR A 10 36.01 20.87 15.74
CA THR A 10 36.99 21.83 16.24
C THR A 10 37.78 22.38 15.07
N GLN A 11 37.85 23.70 14.97
CA GLN A 11 38.61 24.41 13.96
C GLN A 11 39.69 25.25 14.61
N LEU A 12 40.86 25.25 14.00
CA LEU A 12 41.95 26.14 14.33
C LEU A 12 42.40 26.86 13.06
N THR A 13 41.92 28.10 12.91
CA THR A 13 42.21 28.98 11.76
C THR A 13 43.52 29.76 11.89
N THR A 14 44.19 29.68 13.05
CA THR A 14 45.51 30.25 13.28
C THR A 14 46.53 29.13 13.38
N GLU A 15 47.63 29.22 12.65
CA GLU A 15 48.67 28.19 12.64
C GLU A 15 49.16 27.85 14.06
N ALA A 16 49.11 26.57 14.44
CA ALA A 16 49.69 26.10 15.69
C ALA A 16 50.26 24.68 15.56
N ALA A 17 51.12 24.34 16.53
CA ALA A 17 51.75 23.03 16.61
C ALA A 17 50.86 21.95 17.26
N ASN A 18 49.67 22.33 17.73
CA ASN A 18 48.75 21.41 18.38
C ASN A 18 47.28 21.80 18.17
N ILE A 19 46.41 20.78 18.21
CA ILE A 19 44.96 20.91 18.22
C ILE A 19 44.36 20.06 19.35
N THR A 20 43.53 20.68 20.18
CA THR A 20 42.71 19.99 21.17
C THR A 20 41.31 19.78 20.59
N VAL A 21 41.01 18.56 20.12
CA VAL A 21 39.72 18.26 19.50
C VAL A 21 38.66 18.09 20.59
N GLU A 22 37.56 18.84 20.48
CA GLU A 22 36.43 18.75 21.39
C GLU A 22 35.72 17.40 21.25
N LEU A 23 35.50 16.73 22.38
CA LEU A 23 34.71 15.51 22.40
C LEU A 23 33.21 15.83 22.48
N PRO A 24 32.37 15.15 21.69
CA PRO A 24 30.92 15.24 21.81
C PRO A 24 30.44 14.57 23.09
N THR A 25 29.14 14.67 23.36
CA THR A 25 28.49 13.93 24.46
C THR A 25 28.80 12.44 24.32
N HIS A 26 29.36 11.84 25.37
CA HIS A 26 29.78 10.44 25.39
C HIS A 26 29.54 9.80 26.75
N ALA A 27 29.54 8.48 26.79
CA ALA A 27 29.40 7.66 27.98
C ALA A 27 30.51 6.61 28.07
N THR A 28 30.61 5.94 29.22
CA THR A 28 31.47 4.75 29.38
C THR A 28 31.21 3.74 28.25
N ASP A 29 32.28 3.15 27.75
CA ASP A 29 32.33 2.15 26.67
C ASP A 29 31.95 2.63 25.27
N ASP A 30 31.60 3.92 25.09
CA ASP A 30 31.47 4.49 23.75
C ASP A 30 32.84 4.45 23.05
N LEU A 31 32.86 4.14 21.75
CA LEU A 31 34.04 4.32 20.91
C LEU A 31 34.10 5.78 20.47
N LEU A 32 35.14 6.48 20.90
CA LEU A 32 35.47 7.82 20.44
C LEU A 32 36.36 7.71 19.21
N LEU A 33 35.95 8.38 18.14
CA LEU A 33 36.66 8.41 16.86
C LEU A 33 36.94 9.86 16.48
N VAL A 34 38.16 10.14 16.05
CA VAL A 34 38.59 11.44 15.54
C VAL A 34 39.06 11.29 14.11
N PHE A 35 38.59 12.15 13.22
CA PHE A 35 39.25 12.46 11.96
C PHE A 35 39.77 13.89 12.01
N GLY A 36 40.92 14.15 11.42
CA GLY A 36 41.48 15.48 11.34
C GLY A 36 42.18 15.76 10.02
N ALA A 37 42.24 17.05 9.69
CA ALA A 37 42.90 17.61 8.53
C ALA A 37 43.87 18.72 8.97
N LYS A 38 44.96 18.87 8.21
CA LYS A 38 45.92 19.96 8.40
C LYS A 38 46.46 20.45 7.06
N ASP A 39 46.82 21.73 7.06
CA ASP A 39 47.50 22.39 5.96
C ASP A 39 49.00 22.07 6.01
N ALA A 40 49.42 20.92 5.48
CA ALA A 40 50.77 20.40 5.72
C ALA A 40 51.83 21.10 4.87
N THR A 41 52.47 22.16 5.40
CA THR A 41 53.62 22.80 4.74
C THR A 41 54.91 21.96 4.84
N LEU A 42 55.02 21.07 5.84
CA LEU A 42 56.15 20.18 6.09
C LEU A 42 55.71 18.78 6.57
N SER A 43 56.56 17.77 6.33
CA SER A 43 56.33 16.39 6.77
C SER A 43 56.64 16.17 8.26
N GLY A 44 55.68 16.48 9.13
CA GLY A 44 55.75 16.22 10.57
C GLY A 44 54.79 15.13 11.04
N THR A 45 55.30 14.12 11.77
CA THR A 45 54.48 13.07 12.41
C THR A 45 53.66 13.65 13.57
N LEU A 46 52.35 13.39 13.56
CA LEU A 46 51.44 13.72 14.65
C LEU A 46 51.61 12.72 15.80
N THR A 47 51.62 13.24 17.01
CA THR A 47 51.64 12.48 18.26
C THR A 47 50.48 12.91 19.14
N THR A 48 50.04 12.04 20.06
CA THR A 48 49.06 12.40 21.08
C THR A 48 49.72 12.29 22.45
N GLY A 49 49.68 13.39 23.22
CA GLY A 49 50.09 13.40 24.62
C GLY A 49 48.97 12.95 25.56
N THR A 50 47.78 12.68 25.02
CA THR A 50 46.59 12.33 25.80
C THR A 50 46.51 10.83 25.99
N SER A 51 46.54 10.38 27.24
CA SER A 51 46.57 8.95 27.57
C SER A 51 45.36 8.18 27.02
N GLY A 52 45.61 6.98 26.51
CA GLY A 52 44.60 6.04 26.02
C GLY A 52 44.11 6.26 24.58
N TRP A 53 44.67 7.23 23.86
CA TRP A 53 44.36 7.44 22.44
C TRP A 53 45.34 6.69 21.53
N THR A 54 44.79 5.99 20.54
CA THR A 54 45.56 5.30 19.50
C THR A 54 45.41 6.06 18.19
N ILE A 55 46.51 6.49 17.58
CA ILE A 55 46.51 7.00 16.20
C ILE A 55 46.44 5.79 15.27
N GLY A 56 45.30 5.60 14.63
CA GLY A 56 45.05 4.46 13.76
C GLY A 56 45.66 4.62 12.37
N GLY A 57 45.86 5.86 11.94
CA GLY A 57 46.56 6.20 10.70
C GLY A 57 46.75 7.69 10.57
N GLN A 58 47.85 8.07 9.92
CA GLN A 58 48.16 9.47 9.65
C GLN A 58 48.94 9.58 8.35
N ASN A 59 48.80 10.72 7.68
CA ASN A 59 49.64 11.11 6.58
C ASN A 59 50.06 12.57 6.73
N SER A 60 51.32 12.83 6.42
CA SER A 60 52.00 14.11 6.63
C SER A 60 52.82 14.42 5.38
N SER A 61 52.18 14.34 4.21
CA SER A 61 52.82 14.74 2.95
C SER A 61 52.90 16.26 2.86
N THR A 62 53.93 16.79 2.22
CA THR A 62 53.96 18.20 1.80
C THR A 62 52.76 18.46 0.89
N GLY A 63 51.91 19.42 1.23
CA GLY A 63 50.71 19.82 0.47
C GLY A 63 49.41 19.11 0.87
N SER A 64 49.38 18.16 1.81
CA SER A 64 48.13 17.66 2.45
C SER A 64 48.45 16.73 3.61
N GLY A 65 47.83 16.99 4.77
CA GLY A 65 47.93 16.12 5.94
C GLY A 65 46.58 15.78 6.52
N GLY A 66 46.46 14.55 7.01
CA GLY A 66 45.27 14.07 7.69
C GLY A 66 45.59 12.96 8.67
N TRP A 67 44.73 12.75 9.64
CA TRP A 67 44.86 11.66 10.60
C TRP A 67 43.52 11.14 11.06
N TRP A 68 43.53 9.94 11.60
CA TRP A 68 42.45 9.46 12.42
C TRP A 68 42.98 8.75 13.66
N ALA A 69 42.23 8.88 14.74
CA ALA A 69 42.57 8.32 16.03
C ALA A 69 41.31 7.81 16.73
N TYR A 70 41.47 6.88 17.65
CA TYR A 70 40.34 6.35 18.41
C TYR A 70 40.72 6.03 19.85
N LYS A 71 39.69 5.97 20.69
CA LYS A 71 39.77 5.57 22.09
C LYS A 71 38.44 4.94 22.51
N VAL A 72 38.48 3.96 23.40
CA VAL A 72 37.26 3.52 24.12
C VAL A 72 37.13 4.38 25.37
N ALA A 73 36.01 5.06 25.53
CA ALA A 73 35.76 5.92 26.68
C ALA A 73 35.67 5.10 27.97
N ALA A 74 36.49 5.45 28.96
CA ALA A 74 36.41 4.87 30.30
C ALA A 74 35.28 5.50 31.12
N SER A 75 34.86 6.73 30.79
CA SER A 75 33.75 7.42 31.47
C SER A 75 33.08 8.47 30.59
N ALA A 76 32.01 9.09 31.08
CA ALA A 76 31.40 10.28 30.45
C ALA A 76 32.20 11.59 30.66
N ALA A 77 33.37 11.52 31.32
CA ALA A 77 34.20 12.66 31.66
C ALA A 77 35.60 12.56 31.01
N GLU A 78 35.67 12.03 29.78
CA GLU A 78 36.94 11.99 29.04
C GLU A 78 37.46 13.41 28.77
N THR A 79 38.79 13.55 28.84
CA THR A 79 39.47 14.78 28.45
C THR A 79 39.60 14.86 26.94
N ASN A 80 39.36 16.04 26.39
CA ASN A 80 39.59 16.33 24.97
C ASN A 80 41.00 15.91 24.53
N PRO A 81 41.17 15.13 23.45
CA PRO A 81 42.48 14.75 22.95
C PRO A 81 43.24 15.93 22.37
N ASN A 82 44.46 16.12 22.86
CA ASN A 82 45.43 17.03 22.27
C ASN A 82 46.39 16.28 21.34
N PHE A 83 46.39 16.67 20.06
CA PHE A 83 47.29 16.17 19.03
C PHE A 83 48.36 17.21 18.74
N THR A 84 49.62 16.80 18.67
CA THR A 84 50.78 17.71 18.56
C THR A 84 51.73 17.24 17.46
N GLN A 85 52.31 18.20 16.76
CA GLN A 85 53.32 18.01 15.71
C GLN A 85 54.48 19.01 15.90
N ALA A 86 55.55 18.84 15.12
CA ALA A 86 56.73 19.71 15.18
C ALA A 86 56.52 21.07 14.50
N ASP A 87 55.63 21.13 13.50
CA ASP A 87 55.37 22.31 12.66
C ASP A 87 54.10 23.04 13.10
N VAL A 88 53.95 24.31 12.73
CA VAL A 88 52.71 25.07 12.97
C VAL A 88 51.86 25.05 11.69
N ASP A 89 50.64 24.54 11.78
CA ASP A 89 49.70 24.46 10.64
C ASP A 89 48.31 24.91 11.10
N SER A 90 47.46 25.34 10.16
CA SER A 90 46.01 25.36 10.39
C SER A 90 45.48 23.93 10.46
N MET A 91 44.62 23.65 11.44
CA MET A 91 44.18 22.28 11.74
C MET A 91 42.68 22.26 12.01
N MET A 92 42.03 21.15 11.70
CA MET A 92 40.68 20.86 12.15
C MET A 92 40.50 19.40 12.50
N GLY A 93 39.51 19.11 13.34
CA GLY A 93 39.14 17.76 13.69
C GLY A 93 37.68 17.62 14.04
N VAL A 94 37.14 16.44 13.79
CA VAL A 94 35.80 16.04 14.25
C VAL A 94 35.95 14.94 15.29
N GLY A 95 35.37 15.15 16.46
CA GLY A 95 35.12 14.11 17.45
C GLY A 95 33.77 13.45 17.21
N ILE A 96 33.74 12.13 17.17
CA ILE A 96 32.53 11.32 16.97
C ILE A 96 32.43 10.35 18.14
N SER A 97 31.32 10.37 18.86
CA SER A 97 31.00 9.36 19.86
C SER A 97 30.10 8.29 19.25
N ILE A 98 30.54 7.04 19.32
CA ILE A 98 29.82 5.89 18.79
C ILE A 98 29.47 5.01 19.97
N ARG A 99 28.21 5.02 20.37
CA ARG A 99 27.76 4.15 21.45
C ARG A 99 27.78 2.70 20.99
N GLY A 100 27.96 1.80 21.96
CA GLY A 100 27.86 0.35 21.82
C GLY A 100 28.50 -0.28 20.57
N ALA A 101 29.57 0.34 20.07
CA ALA A 101 30.55 -0.31 19.24
C ALA A 101 31.08 -1.56 19.95
N TYR A 102 31.56 -2.53 19.18
CA TYR A 102 32.22 -3.67 19.77
C TYR A 102 33.61 -3.26 20.30
N THR A 103 33.68 -2.98 21.60
CA THR A 103 34.88 -2.46 22.29
C THR A 103 35.39 -3.39 23.38
N LYS A 104 34.79 -4.59 23.52
CA LYS A 104 35.09 -5.53 24.61
C LYS A 104 36.45 -6.19 24.43
N SER A 105 37.26 -6.12 25.47
CA SER A 105 38.48 -6.90 25.63
C SER A 105 38.25 -7.95 26.71
N THR A 106 38.70 -9.19 26.47
CA THR A 106 38.45 -10.31 27.38
C THR A 106 39.72 -10.58 28.19
N THR A 107 39.68 -10.27 29.50
CA THR A 107 40.72 -10.72 30.46
C THR A 107 40.27 -12.04 31.06
N GLN A 108 40.94 -13.14 30.71
CA GLN A 108 40.62 -14.48 31.19
C GLN A 108 41.89 -15.32 31.23
N THR A 109 41.91 -16.39 32.04
CA THR A 109 43.01 -17.38 32.01
C THR A 109 42.99 -18.10 30.65
N ILE A 110 43.85 -17.63 29.74
CA ILE A 110 43.99 -18.13 28.37
C ILE A 110 45.38 -18.78 28.27
N SER A 111 45.43 -20.00 27.75
CA SER A 111 46.68 -20.70 27.49
C SER A 111 46.95 -20.77 26.00
N VAL A 112 48.22 -20.75 25.60
CA VAL A 112 48.61 -21.15 24.25
C VAL A 112 48.90 -22.64 24.28
N VAL A 113 48.10 -23.43 23.57
CA VAL A 113 48.24 -24.89 23.49
C VAL A 113 48.10 -25.33 22.04
N GLY A 114 49.08 -26.10 21.55
CA GLY A 114 49.07 -26.55 20.16
C GLY A 114 49.14 -25.40 19.16
N LEU A 115 49.81 -24.30 19.52
CA LEU A 115 49.88 -23.05 18.74
C LEU A 115 48.51 -22.36 18.53
N ALA A 116 47.57 -22.55 19.45
CA ALA A 116 46.27 -21.89 19.47
C ALA A 116 45.97 -21.29 20.85
N PHE A 117 45.23 -20.17 20.89
CA PHE A 117 44.76 -19.56 22.14
C PHE A 117 43.55 -20.32 22.65
N SER A 118 43.60 -20.79 23.89
CA SER A 118 42.62 -21.68 24.51
C SER A 118 42.09 -21.07 25.80
N GLY A 119 40.79 -20.80 25.87
CA GLY A 119 40.13 -20.25 27.07
C GLY A 119 39.69 -21.36 28.03
N SER A 120 39.74 -21.09 29.34
CA SER A 120 39.29 -22.00 30.40
C SER A 120 37.84 -21.77 30.85
N ALA A 121 37.25 -20.61 30.51
CA ALA A 121 35.85 -20.24 30.74
C ALA A 121 35.36 -19.25 29.66
N GLY A 122 34.05 -19.01 29.59
CA GLY A 122 33.43 -18.15 28.57
C GLY A 122 33.34 -18.80 27.17
N SER A 123 32.88 -18.04 26.19
CA SER A 123 32.87 -18.47 24.79
C SER A 123 33.39 -17.38 23.86
N PHE A 124 34.47 -17.64 23.12
CA PHE A 124 34.98 -16.72 22.12
C PHE A 124 33.94 -16.42 21.02
N LEU A 125 33.01 -17.36 20.76
CA LEU A 125 31.89 -17.11 19.84
C LEU A 125 30.85 -16.15 20.43
N THR A 126 30.57 -16.23 21.74
CA THR A 126 29.67 -15.26 22.40
C THR A 126 30.34 -13.91 22.61
N ASP A 127 31.68 -13.91 22.67
CA ASP A 127 32.54 -12.74 22.63
C ASP A 127 32.89 -12.37 21.16
N ASN A 128 32.05 -12.77 20.19
CA ASN A 128 32.10 -12.35 18.78
C ASN A 128 33.47 -12.39 18.09
N PHE A 129 34.38 -13.26 18.55
CA PHE A 129 35.61 -13.55 17.82
C PHE A 129 35.24 -14.32 16.55
N ALA A 130 35.82 -13.92 15.42
CA ALA A 130 35.52 -14.48 14.10
C ALA A 130 36.80 -14.68 13.26
N PRO A 131 36.83 -15.63 12.32
CA PRO A 131 37.90 -15.74 11.34
C PRO A 131 38.18 -14.42 10.63
N GLY A 132 39.46 -14.09 10.43
CA GLY A 132 39.92 -12.88 9.77
C GLY A 132 40.06 -11.65 10.68
N GLN A 133 39.59 -11.70 11.93
CA GLN A 133 39.77 -10.59 12.87
C GLN A 133 41.22 -10.46 13.33
N ILE A 134 41.66 -9.22 13.53
CA ILE A 134 42.94 -8.90 14.15
C ILE A 134 42.75 -8.81 15.66
N ILE A 135 43.54 -9.59 16.39
CA ILE A 135 43.59 -9.62 17.85
C ILE A 135 44.98 -9.19 18.32
N THR A 136 45.02 -8.56 19.48
CA THR A 136 46.23 -8.30 20.25
C THR A 136 46.13 -9.08 21.54
N THR A 137 47.12 -9.94 21.78
CA THR A 137 47.24 -10.69 23.03
C THR A 137 48.33 -10.09 23.89
N THR A 138 48.10 -10.00 25.20
CA THR A 138 49.05 -9.46 26.18
C THR A 138 48.94 -10.23 27.51
N GLY A 139 49.90 -10.08 28.43
CA GLY A 139 49.91 -10.75 29.75
C GLY A 139 50.67 -12.07 29.81
N PHE A 140 51.17 -12.54 28.67
CA PHE A 140 51.93 -13.79 28.56
C PHE A 140 53.42 -13.62 28.95
N THR A 141 54.11 -14.69 29.35
CA THR A 141 55.56 -14.63 29.63
C THR A 141 56.38 -14.66 28.33
N ALA A 142 55.93 -15.44 27.33
CA ALA A 142 56.59 -15.49 26.03
C ALA A 142 56.26 -14.25 25.19
N GLY A 143 57.28 -13.46 24.84
CA GLY A 143 57.10 -12.23 24.04
C GLY A 143 56.38 -12.47 22.69
N GLY A 144 56.56 -13.62 22.05
CA GLY A 144 55.88 -13.96 20.79
C GLY A 144 54.39 -14.31 20.91
N ASN A 145 53.90 -14.55 22.12
CA ASN A 145 52.47 -14.68 22.43
C ASN A 145 51.83 -13.32 22.78
N ASN A 146 52.63 -12.28 23.01
CA ASN A 146 52.18 -10.93 23.30
C ASN A 146 52.17 -10.03 22.06
N THR A 147 51.68 -10.54 20.93
CA THR A 147 51.73 -9.83 19.65
C THR A 147 50.36 -9.71 19.02
N THR A 148 50.27 -8.88 17.99
CA THR A 148 49.11 -8.87 17.10
C THR A 148 49.08 -10.14 16.26
N LYS A 149 47.90 -10.75 16.11
CA LYS A 149 47.66 -11.97 15.31
C LYS A 149 46.34 -11.83 14.54
N THR A 150 46.21 -12.55 13.43
CA THR A 150 44.94 -12.66 12.68
C THR A 150 44.31 -14.02 12.96
N ILE A 151 43.04 -14.05 13.33
CA ILE A 151 42.29 -15.29 13.57
C ILE A 151 42.14 -16.05 12.25
N SER A 152 42.48 -17.34 12.26
CA SER A 152 42.24 -18.27 11.16
C SER A 152 40.91 -19.01 11.37
N THR A 153 40.71 -19.60 12.55
CA THR A 153 39.44 -20.23 12.94
C THR A 153 39.16 -19.95 14.41
N VAL A 154 37.87 -20.04 14.78
CA VAL A 154 37.41 -19.84 16.15
C VAL A 154 36.33 -20.86 16.49
N THR A 155 36.41 -21.40 17.70
CA THR A 155 35.36 -22.18 18.36
C THR A 155 34.99 -21.48 19.66
N ALA A 156 34.03 -22.02 20.42
CA ALA A 156 33.68 -21.44 21.72
C ALA A 156 34.91 -21.29 22.64
N THR A 157 35.89 -22.18 22.59
CA THR A 157 37.01 -22.18 23.56
C THR A 157 38.39 -22.06 22.92
N THR A 158 38.48 -21.97 21.60
CA THR A 158 39.77 -21.96 20.89
C THR A 158 39.80 -20.95 19.76
N ILE A 159 40.87 -20.17 19.68
CA ILE A 159 41.22 -19.32 18.55
C ILE A 159 42.51 -19.86 17.94
N THR A 160 42.47 -20.23 16.66
CA THR A 160 43.67 -20.48 15.87
C THR A 160 44.01 -19.22 15.08
N VAL A 161 45.29 -19.02 14.77
CA VAL A 161 45.76 -17.82 14.06
C VAL A 161 46.48 -18.19 12.76
N THR A 162 46.44 -17.28 11.79
CA THR A 162 47.00 -17.50 10.45
C THR A 162 48.53 -17.44 10.47
N ASP A 163 49.13 -16.63 11.34
CA ASP A 163 50.58 -16.55 11.56
C ASP A 163 50.98 -17.08 12.94
N THR A 164 51.59 -18.27 12.96
CA THR A 164 52.07 -18.92 14.18
C THR A 164 53.50 -18.51 14.57
N THR A 165 54.12 -17.56 13.85
CA THR A 165 55.49 -17.12 14.12
C THR A 165 55.63 -16.62 15.56
N GLY A 166 56.57 -17.21 16.31
CA GLY A 166 56.85 -16.85 17.70
C GLY A 166 55.83 -17.36 18.74
N LEU A 167 54.77 -18.08 18.33
CA LEU A 167 53.85 -18.69 19.29
C LEU A 167 54.52 -19.84 20.04
N VAL A 168 54.45 -19.82 21.37
CA VAL A 168 55.03 -20.84 22.25
C VAL A 168 53.93 -21.37 23.17
N ASN A 169 53.88 -22.67 23.42
CA ASN A 169 52.90 -23.19 24.36
C ASN A 169 53.21 -22.67 25.78
N GLU A 170 52.24 -22.04 26.41
CA GLU A 170 52.33 -21.59 27.81
C GLU A 170 50.94 -21.50 28.44
N THR A 171 50.88 -21.72 29.75
CA THR A 171 49.64 -21.61 30.53
C THR A 171 49.45 -20.19 31.03
N GLY A 172 48.22 -19.69 30.95
CA GLY A 172 47.89 -18.37 31.47
C GLY A 172 47.92 -18.27 32.99
N THR A 173 48.29 -17.10 33.52
CA THR A 173 48.30 -16.71 34.93
C THR A 173 47.06 -15.91 35.36
N GLY A 174 46.14 -15.63 34.44
CA GLY A 174 44.86 -14.96 34.72
C GLY A 174 44.87 -13.45 34.49
N ASP A 175 46.01 -12.89 34.08
CA ASP A 175 46.19 -11.52 33.59
C ASP A 175 46.32 -11.45 32.06
N GLU A 176 46.16 -12.58 31.36
CA GLU A 176 46.13 -12.59 29.90
C GLU A 176 44.91 -11.87 29.36
N LEU A 177 45.18 -10.96 28.44
CA LEU A 177 44.16 -10.20 27.73
C LEU A 177 44.22 -10.55 26.26
N ILE A 178 43.07 -10.93 25.71
CA ILE A 178 42.84 -10.96 24.28
C ILE A 178 41.87 -9.84 23.91
N ALA A 179 42.39 -8.87 23.17
CA ALA A 179 41.61 -7.74 22.68
C ALA A 179 41.52 -7.86 21.16
N HIS A 180 40.33 -7.72 20.58
CA HIS A 180 40.22 -7.52 19.14
C HIS A 180 40.33 -6.03 18.82
N GLN A 181 40.77 -5.68 17.61
CA GLN A 181 40.72 -4.30 17.15
C GLN A 181 39.24 -3.88 17.00
N PRO A 182 38.78 -2.79 17.63
CA PRO A 182 37.38 -2.35 17.54
C PRO A 182 37.03 -1.77 16.15
N ILE A 183 38.04 -1.54 15.32
CA ILE A 183 37.94 -0.85 14.03
C ILE A 183 38.61 -1.67 12.93
N ASN A 184 37.87 -1.94 11.86
CA ASN A 184 38.42 -2.43 10.60
C ASN A 184 38.86 -1.24 9.76
N VAL A 185 40.02 -1.33 9.11
CA VAL A 185 40.64 -0.21 8.38
C VAL A 185 40.82 -0.60 6.91
N SER A 186 40.48 0.29 5.98
CA SER A 186 40.72 0.03 4.56
C SER A 186 42.22 0.00 4.23
N THR A 187 42.62 -0.92 3.35
CA THR A 187 43.97 -0.98 2.78
C THR A 187 44.25 0.19 1.82
N GLY A 188 43.21 0.91 1.40
CA GLY A 188 43.31 2.11 0.57
C GLY A 188 43.55 3.41 1.35
N ASN A 189 43.61 3.35 2.69
CA ASN A 189 43.86 4.54 3.50
C ASN A 189 45.25 5.11 3.24
N GLY A 190 45.34 6.42 3.01
CA GLY A 190 46.62 7.08 2.74
C GLY A 190 46.48 8.30 1.85
N VAL A 191 47.61 8.73 1.27
CA VAL A 191 47.65 9.86 0.34
C VAL A 191 47.33 9.39 -1.07
N ASN A 192 46.45 10.14 -1.74
CA ASN A 192 46.06 9.91 -3.11
C ASN A 192 46.41 11.14 -3.96
N GLY A 193 47.21 10.91 -5.00
CA GLY A 193 47.86 11.95 -5.83
C GLY A 193 47.14 12.25 -7.15
N THR A 194 45.80 12.35 -7.16
CA THR A 194 45.01 12.43 -8.40
C THR A 194 44.21 13.73 -8.50
N THR A 195 44.37 14.47 -9.61
CA THR A 195 43.54 15.64 -9.93
C THR A 195 42.10 15.22 -10.26
N GLY A 196 41.10 15.94 -9.73
CA GLY A 196 39.67 15.67 -9.93
C GLY A 196 38.98 15.03 -8.74
N LYS A 197 37.73 14.59 -8.91
CA LYS A 197 36.85 14.08 -7.83
C LYS A 197 37.54 13.02 -6.94
N PRO A 198 37.56 13.20 -5.60
CA PRO A 198 37.91 12.13 -4.68
C PRO A 198 37.03 10.88 -4.87
N SER A 199 37.66 9.71 -4.95
CA SER A 199 36.99 8.40 -5.08
C SER A 199 37.64 7.42 -4.13
N ILE A 200 36.95 7.10 -3.04
CA ILE A 200 37.52 6.43 -1.88
C ILE A 200 37.12 4.96 -1.86
N ALA A 201 38.11 4.07 -1.89
CA ALA A 201 37.89 2.63 -1.79
C ALA A 201 37.42 2.24 -0.39
N GLY A 202 36.31 1.49 -0.32
CA GLY A 202 35.75 1.01 0.94
C GLY A 202 36.63 0.03 1.72
N VAL A 203 36.08 -0.48 2.80
CA VAL A 203 36.68 -1.51 3.66
C VAL A 203 35.89 -2.81 3.54
N THR A 204 36.55 -3.95 3.67
CA THR A 204 35.88 -5.25 3.80
C THR A 204 35.63 -5.52 5.27
N THR A 205 34.36 -5.56 5.68
CA THR A 205 34.00 -5.88 7.06
C THR A 205 33.95 -7.40 7.25
N THR A 206 34.52 -7.89 8.35
CA THR A 206 34.47 -9.30 8.75
C THR A 206 33.23 -9.63 9.58
N ALA A 207 32.54 -8.60 10.07
CA ALA A 207 31.30 -8.70 10.83
C ALA A 207 30.12 -8.06 10.07
N ALA A 208 28.92 -8.56 10.35
CA ALA A 208 27.65 -7.92 10.01
C ALA A 208 27.43 -6.65 10.86
N ASN A 209 26.47 -5.81 10.47
CA ASN A 209 26.03 -4.62 11.20
C ASN A 209 27.19 -3.67 11.57
N CYS A 210 27.91 -3.17 10.57
CA CYS A 210 28.99 -2.20 10.77
C CYS A 210 28.56 -0.79 10.34
N ILE A 211 28.93 0.23 11.11
CA ILE A 211 28.97 1.61 10.60
C ILE A 211 30.30 1.80 9.89
N VAL A 212 30.27 2.29 8.65
CA VAL A 212 31.48 2.55 7.86
C VAL A 212 31.59 4.05 7.63
N PHE A 213 32.67 4.66 8.10
CA PHE A 213 32.99 6.06 7.90
C PHE A 213 33.95 6.22 6.74
N TYR A 214 33.70 7.24 5.94
CA TYR A 214 34.55 7.72 4.85
C TYR A 214 34.93 9.17 5.17
N ALA A 215 36.21 9.49 5.12
CA ALA A 215 36.71 10.84 5.36
C ALA A 215 37.78 11.25 4.35
N VAL A 216 37.78 12.54 4.00
CA VAL A 216 38.75 13.17 3.10
C VAL A 216 39.31 14.41 3.78
N ALA A 217 40.62 14.53 3.81
CA ALA A 217 41.35 15.70 4.27
C ALA A 217 42.14 16.32 3.11
N GLU A 218 42.05 17.65 2.95
CA GLU A 218 42.69 18.42 1.87
C GLU A 218 43.40 19.65 2.46
N ALA A 219 44.46 20.15 1.80
CA ALA A 219 45.15 21.41 2.16
C ALA A 219 44.67 22.60 1.32
N THR A 220 43.39 22.59 0.97
CA THR A 220 42.71 23.74 0.37
C THR A 220 41.61 24.17 1.32
N GLY A 221 41.33 25.48 1.37
CA GLY A 221 40.23 26.04 2.16
C GLY A 221 38.87 25.76 1.53
N VAL A 222 38.53 24.49 1.33
CA VAL A 222 37.23 24.03 0.83
C VAL A 222 36.83 22.77 1.56
N GLY A 223 35.60 22.71 2.09
CA GLY A 223 35.10 21.54 2.80
C GLY A 223 34.68 20.39 1.87
N PRO A 224 35.43 19.27 1.78
CA PRO A 224 35.04 18.13 0.95
C PRO A 224 33.66 17.62 1.38
N THR A 225 32.77 17.36 0.43
CA THR A 225 31.38 16.99 0.73
C THR A 225 31.05 15.57 0.26
N PRO A 226 30.50 14.71 1.14
CA PRO A 226 30.17 13.32 0.79
C PRO A 226 29.07 13.26 -0.26
N TYR A 227 29.15 12.31 -1.19
CA TYR A 227 28.14 12.12 -2.24
C TYR A 227 26.82 11.52 -1.70
N PRO A 228 25.71 11.70 -2.43
CA PRO A 228 24.46 11.00 -2.13
C PRO A 228 24.69 9.48 -1.98
N GLY A 229 24.14 8.91 -0.92
CA GLY A 229 24.37 7.52 -0.51
C GLY A 229 25.19 7.40 0.78
N LEU A 230 26.02 8.40 1.10
CA LEU A 230 26.59 8.58 2.43
C LEU A 230 25.76 9.60 3.22
N GLN A 231 25.50 9.29 4.49
CA GLN A 231 24.98 10.29 5.42
C GLN A 231 26.12 11.19 5.89
N ARG A 232 25.92 12.50 5.78
CA ARG A 232 26.91 13.51 6.11
C ARG A 232 27.14 13.58 7.63
N VAL A 233 28.40 13.48 8.04
CA VAL A 233 28.86 13.88 9.38
C VAL A 233 29.28 15.34 9.36
N LEU A 234 30.15 15.72 8.42
CA LEU A 234 30.55 17.11 8.20
C LEU A 234 31.03 17.37 6.77
N SER A 235 31.00 18.64 6.40
CA SER A 235 31.77 19.25 5.31
C SER A 235 32.24 20.59 5.85
N ASP A 236 33.54 20.81 6.01
CA ASP A 236 34.05 22.00 6.71
C ASP A 236 35.47 22.39 6.27
N ASP A 237 35.84 23.67 6.43
CA ASP A 237 37.20 24.19 6.20
C ASP A 237 37.67 25.23 7.24
N THR A 238 38.99 25.47 7.27
CA THR A 238 39.63 26.53 8.08
C THR A 238 40.05 27.74 7.25
N GLY A 239 39.71 27.77 5.96
CA GLY A 239 40.26 28.68 4.95
C GLY A 239 41.58 28.23 4.33
N THR A 240 42.34 27.31 4.96
CA THR A 240 43.56 26.74 4.37
C THR A 240 43.63 25.20 4.37
N CYS A 241 42.83 24.51 5.18
CA CYS A 241 42.60 23.07 5.07
C CYS A 241 41.12 22.71 5.17
N GLY A 242 40.73 21.54 4.64
CA GLY A 242 39.35 21.07 4.59
C GLY A 242 39.19 19.62 5.04
N LEU A 243 38.07 19.32 5.70
CA LEU A 243 37.71 17.98 6.16
C LEU A 243 36.26 17.67 5.76
N GLY A 244 36.08 16.52 5.12
CA GLY A 244 34.77 15.95 4.82
C GLY A 244 34.65 14.59 5.46
N ALA A 245 33.52 14.30 6.10
CA ALA A 245 33.24 12.96 6.62
C ALA A 245 31.77 12.58 6.39
N GLY A 246 31.55 11.34 5.99
CA GLY A 246 30.24 10.73 5.82
C GLY A 246 30.25 9.27 6.24
N TRP A 247 29.08 8.67 6.38
CA TRP A 247 28.96 7.28 6.82
C TRP A 247 27.86 6.51 6.09
N MET A 248 27.98 5.19 6.08
CA MET A 248 26.95 4.26 5.65
C MET A 248 26.83 3.08 6.63
N PHE A 249 25.74 2.31 6.52
CA PHE A 249 25.55 1.09 7.30
C PHE A 249 25.73 -0.15 6.44
N LYS A 250 26.44 -1.15 6.97
CA LYS A 250 26.66 -2.44 6.31
C LYS A 250 26.02 -3.55 7.14
N THR A 251 24.89 -4.07 6.66
CA THR A 251 24.10 -5.12 7.35
C THR A 251 24.78 -6.48 7.32
N THR A 252 25.41 -6.86 6.20
CA THR A 252 26.08 -8.16 6.02
C THR A 252 27.58 -7.99 5.88
N ALA A 253 28.38 -8.89 6.46
CA ALA A 253 29.84 -8.87 6.29
C ALA A 253 30.25 -8.84 4.80
N GLY A 254 31.24 -8.03 4.45
CA GLY A 254 31.76 -7.90 3.09
C GLY A 254 32.23 -6.49 2.74
N ALA A 255 32.50 -6.24 1.45
CA ALA A 255 32.96 -4.94 0.98
C ALA A 255 31.88 -3.85 1.15
N SER A 256 32.27 -2.69 1.67
CA SER A 256 31.39 -1.52 1.80
C SER A 256 31.22 -0.73 0.50
N GLY A 257 32.06 -0.96 -0.51
CA GLY A 257 31.99 -0.27 -1.80
C GLY A 257 32.73 1.07 -1.83
N THR A 258 32.75 1.69 -3.02
CA THR A 258 33.50 2.95 -3.28
C THR A 258 32.56 4.13 -3.32
N PHE A 259 32.92 5.23 -2.64
CA PHE A 259 32.13 6.46 -2.62
C PHE A 259 32.96 7.68 -3.00
N GLY A 260 32.30 8.71 -3.52
CA GLY A 260 32.93 9.96 -3.92
C GLY A 260 32.73 11.09 -2.92
N PHE A 261 33.60 12.10 -2.98
CA PHE A 261 33.47 13.41 -2.34
C PHE A 261 33.74 14.50 -3.37
N TYR A 262 33.23 15.72 -3.16
CA TYR A 262 33.56 16.86 -4.02
C TYR A 262 34.05 18.06 -3.19
N GLY A 263 35.11 18.69 -3.68
CA GLY A 263 35.85 19.82 -3.12
C GLY A 263 36.69 20.45 -4.25
N VAL A 264 37.17 21.68 -4.08
CA VAL A 264 37.94 22.38 -5.12
C VAL A 264 39.34 21.75 -5.23
N VAL A 265 39.61 21.08 -6.35
CA VAL A 265 40.90 20.40 -6.58
C VAL A 265 41.80 21.27 -7.44
N VAL A 266 42.45 22.26 -6.81
CA VAL A 266 43.60 22.95 -7.44
C VAL A 266 44.92 22.20 -7.13
N ASP A 267 44.97 21.48 -6.01
CA ASP A 267 46.13 20.68 -5.60
C ASP A 267 45.99 19.20 -5.99
N THR A 268 47.13 18.54 -6.20
CA THR A 268 47.26 17.14 -6.62
C THR A 268 47.22 16.13 -5.48
N ILE A 269 47.19 16.55 -4.21
CA ILE A 269 47.40 15.65 -3.05
C ILE A 269 46.26 15.80 -2.03
N ARG A 270 45.67 14.67 -1.62
CA ARG A 270 44.69 14.57 -0.52
C ARG A 270 44.92 13.33 0.33
N THR A 271 44.34 13.28 1.52
CA THR A 271 44.37 12.10 2.39
C THR A 271 42.97 11.51 2.54
N GLU A 272 42.85 10.20 2.29
CA GLU A 272 41.59 9.46 2.32
C GLU A 272 41.62 8.41 3.45
N PHE A 273 40.54 8.34 4.24
CA PHE A 273 40.40 7.38 5.33
C PHE A 273 39.04 6.69 5.28
N VAL A 274 39.06 5.36 5.42
CA VAL A 274 37.87 4.53 5.62
C VAL A 274 38.09 3.61 6.81
N VAL A 275 37.15 3.66 7.74
CA VAL A 275 37.13 2.84 8.95
C VAL A 275 35.74 2.28 9.18
N ALA A 276 35.65 1.02 9.59
CA ALA A 276 34.40 0.38 9.94
C ALA A 276 34.38 -0.04 11.41
N VAL A 277 33.28 0.27 12.06
CA VAL A 277 33.02 -0.01 13.48
C VAL A 277 31.94 -1.08 13.55
N ALA A 278 32.29 -2.24 14.11
CA ALA A 278 31.37 -3.35 14.25
C ALA A 278 30.37 -3.12 15.39
N ASP A 279 29.14 -3.61 15.22
CA ASP A 279 28.14 -3.65 16.28
C ASP A 279 28.52 -4.66 17.38
N GLY A 280 28.53 -4.21 18.63
CA GLY A 280 28.78 -5.06 19.79
C GLY A 280 27.54 -5.65 20.47
N SER A 281 26.35 -5.47 19.93
CA SER A 281 25.06 -5.76 20.60
C SER A 281 24.09 -6.68 19.87
N GLY A 282 24.53 -7.29 18.76
CA GLY A 282 23.76 -8.33 18.07
C GLY A 282 22.51 -7.84 17.34
N GLY A 283 22.47 -6.58 16.89
CA GLY A 283 21.39 -6.04 16.05
C GLY A 283 20.12 -5.59 16.76
N THR A 284 20.17 -5.30 18.07
CA THR A 284 18.98 -4.88 18.85
C THR A 284 18.50 -3.44 18.58
N LEU A 285 19.30 -2.61 17.90
CA LEU A 285 19.03 -1.25 17.42
C LEU A 285 19.90 -1.05 16.18
N ILE A 286 19.24 -0.75 15.07
CA ILE A 286 19.88 -0.45 13.80
C ILE A 286 19.55 1.02 13.49
N PRO A 287 20.53 1.89 13.22
CA PRO A 287 20.25 3.30 12.92
C PRO A 287 19.43 3.40 11.62
N PRO A 288 18.77 4.53 11.35
CA PRO A 288 18.20 4.78 10.04
C PRO A 288 19.34 5.00 9.02
N TYR A 289 19.30 4.33 7.86
CA TYR A 289 20.33 4.48 6.83
C TYR A 289 19.75 4.38 5.41
N HIS A 290 20.53 4.83 4.43
CA HIS A 290 20.21 4.68 3.02
C HIS A 290 20.44 3.25 2.55
N ASP A 291 19.47 2.67 1.85
CA ASP A 291 19.68 1.40 1.16
C ASP A 291 20.64 1.59 -0.04
N THR A 292 21.91 1.26 0.17
CA THR A 292 22.99 1.46 -0.80
C THR A 292 22.95 0.50 -1.98
N ASP A 293 22.06 -0.50 -1.99
CA ASP A 293 21.84 -1.36 -3.17
C ASP A 293 21.09 -0.60 -4.29
N THR A 294 20.57 0.59 -3.98
CA THR A 294 19.86 1.45 -4.93
C THR A 294 20.56 2.80 -5.09
N THR A 295 20.61 3.31 -6.33
CA THR A 295 21.16 4.64 -6.59
C THR A 295 20.12 5.71 -6.32
N MET A 296 20.22 6.35 -5.15
CA MET A 296 19.26 7.37 -4.71
C MET A 296 19.28 8.62 -5.59
N ALA A 297 20.46 9.17 -5.82
CA ALA A 297 20.65 10.40 -6.57
C ALA A 297 22.05 10.45 -7.19
N THR A 298 22.20 11.25 -8.24
CA THR A 298 23.46 11.49 -8.94
C THR A 298 23.70 12.99 -9.01
N ILE A 299 24.87 13.45 -8.58
CA ILE A 299 25.25 14.85 -8.74
C ILE A 299 25.50 15.13 -10.23
N ILE A 300 24.92 16.19 -10.76
CA ILE A 300 25.17 16.66 -12.13
C ILE A 300 26.34 17.63 -12.11
N ASP A 301 26.22 18.70 -11.32
CA ASP A 301 27.30 19.64 -11.01
C ASP A 301 26.96 20.38 -9.70
N PRO A 302 27.90 20.59 -8.77
CA PRO A 302 27.59 21.25 -7.51
C PRO A 302 27.52 22.77 -7.68
N LEU A 303 27.95 23.32 -8.82
CA LEU A 303 27.96 24.73 -9.19
C LEU A 303 28.71 25.59 -8.15
N VAL A 304 29.97 25.22 -7.92
CA VAL A 304 30.83 25.83 -6.90
C VAL A 304 31.62 27.03 -7.41
N GLY A 305 30.90 28.03 -7.93
CA GLY A 305 31.49 29.24 -8.50
C GLY A 305 32.02 29.02 -9.91
N THR A 306 33.24 29.47 -10.19
CA THR A 306 33.90 29.30 -11.49
C THR A 306 34.59 27.94 -11.63
N VAL A 307 34.69 27.17 -10.54
CA VAL A 307 35.35 25.86 -10.49
C VAL A 307 34.33 24.75 -10.76
N LEU A 308 34.72 23.78 -11.59
CA LEU A 308 33.86 22.68 -12.02
C LEU A 308 34.53 21.33 -11.67
N PRO A 309 34.22 20.72 -10.52
CA PRO A 309 34.92 19.52 -10.03
C PRO A 309 34.69 18.27 -10.90
N PHE A 310 33.68 18.30 -11.77
CA PHE A 310 33.39 17.25 -12.73
C PHE A 310 34.01 17.48 -14.12
N GLY A 311 34.85 18.51 -14.27
CA GLY A 311 35.66 18.80 -15.46
C GLY A 311 34.96 19.58 -16.57
N GLY A 312 33.73 20.09 -16.34
CA GLY A 312 32.95 20.84 -17.32
C GLY A 312 33.59 22.20 -17.69
N SER A 313 32.90 23.00 -18.50
CA SER A 313 33.35 24.37 -18.82
C SER A 313 32.21 25.39 -18.84
N TRP A 314 32.43 26.52 -18.18
CA TRP A 314 31.62 27.73 -18.36
C TRP A 314 32.02 28.43 -19.65
N THR A 315 31.05 28.84 -20.48
CA THR A 315 31.33 29.55 -21.74
C THR A 315 30.93 31.02 -21.68
N SER A 316 31.70 31.87 -22.37
CA SER A 316 31.38 33.29 -22.54
C SER A 316 30.40 33.57 -23.69
N THR A 317 30.12 32.55 -24.52
CA THR A 317 29.18 32.61 -25.64
C THR A 317 28.17 31.48 -25.47
N LEU A 318 26.88 31.82 -25.53
CA LEU A 318 25.77 30.86 -25.45
C LEU A 318 25.59 30.16 -26.81
N SER A 319 25.33 28.85 -26.79
CA SER A 319 25.14 28.07 -28.04
C SER A 319 23.74 28.21 -28.64
N LEU A 320 22.78 28.73 -27.88
CA LEU A 320 21.40 28.96 -28.29
C LEU A 320 21.20 30.45 -28.53
N ALA A 321 20.88 30.86 -29.77
CA ALA A 321 20.66 32.27 -30.10
C ALA A 321 19.32 32.83 -29.58
N THR A 322 18.34 31.95 -29.37
CA THR A 322 16.99 32.32 -28.90
C THR A 322 16.44 31.23 -27.99
N ILE A 323 15.62 31.64 -27.01
CA ILE A 323 14.75 30.76 -26.22
C ILE A 323 13.33 31.28 -26.36
N GLY A 324 12.45 30.47 -26.96
CA GLY A 324 11.16 30.95 -27.44
C GLY A 324 11.33 32.14 -28.39
N SER A 325 10.66 33.25 -28.09
CA SER A 325 10.72 34.50 -28.87
C SER A 325 11.81 35.48 -28.42
N LYS A 326 12.59 35.15 -27.38
CA LYS A 326 13.61 36.04 -26.80
C LYS A 326 14.98 35.68 -27.34
N SER A 327 15.80 36.69 -27.64
CA SER A 327 17.22 36.47 -27.91
C SER A 327 17.97 36.21 -26.62
N THR A 328 19.15 35.60 -26.73
CA THR A 328 20.02 35.33 -25.57
C THR A 328 21.27 36.21 -25.61
N ALA A 329 21.87 36.47 -24.45
CA ALA A 329 23.15 37.14 -24.32
C ALA A 329 24.01 36.47 -23.25
N GLY A 330 25.28 36.24 -23.57
CA GLY A 330 26.22 35.66 -22.62
C GLY A 330 26.61 36.64 -21.53
N ASP A 331 26.71 36.13 -20.32
CA ASP A 331 27.26 36.77 -19.13
C ASP A 331 28.33 35.85 -18.51
N ALA A 332 29.37 36.43 -17.93
CA ALA A 332 30.45 35.69 -17.31
C ALA A 332 30.03 35.22 -15.91
N ILE A 333 30.30 33.95 -15.60
CA ILE A 333 30.04 33.44 -14.26
C ILE A 333 31.03 34.05 -13.25
N SER A 334 30.53 34.38 -12.07
CA SER A 334 31.35 34.79 -10.93
C SER A 334 31.15 33.85 -9.74
N ALA A 335 32.05 33.93 -8.75
CA ALA A 335 32.02 33.11 -7.54
C ALA A 335 31.69 33.98 -6.32
N LEU A 336 30.78 33.51 -5.49
CA LEU A 336 30.44 34.09 -4.19
C LEU A 336 30.43 32.99 -3.12
N ALA A 337 30.70 33.29 -1.85
CA ALA A 337 30.52 32.31 -0.78
C ALA A 337 29.03 31.92 -0.62
N ASP A 338 28.74 30.63 -0.42
CA ASP A 338 27.36 30.14 -0.29
C ASP A 338 26.80 30.32 1.14
N SER A 339 25.98 31.33 1.39
CA SER A 339 25.47 31.61 2.74
C SER A 339 24.30 30.72 3.20
N GLY A 340 24.17 29.46 2.75
CA GLY A 340 23.03 28.64 3.17
C GLY A 340 23.10 27.10 3.03
N VAL A 341 23.60 26.52 1.94
CA VAL A 341 23.61 25.04 1.80
C VAL A 341 24.94 24.46 2.26
N ASN A 342 26.04 25.00 1.75
CA ASN A 342 27.38 24.67 2.19
C ASN A 342 28.27 25.93 2.19
N PRO A 343 28.48 26.61 3.33
CA PRO A 343 29.25 27.85 3.40
C PRO A 343 30.73 27.71 3.07
N PHE A 344 31.22 26.47 3.03
CA PHE A 344 32.60 26.13 2.69
C PHE A 344 32.80 26.00 1.17
N HIS A 345 31.73 26.14 0.38
CA HIS A 345 31.74 26.15 -1.07
C HIS A 345 31.35 27.52 -1.62
N ALA A 346 31.87 27.85 -2.80
CA ALA A 346 31.35 28.97 -3.57
C ALA A 346 30.00 28.61 -4.24
N THR A 347 29.28 29.60 -4.73
CA THR A 347 28.11 29.48 -5.61
C THR A 347 28.39 30.16 -6.94
N SER A 348 27.85 29.60 -8.02
CA SER A 348 27.94 30.18 -9.37
C SER A 348 26.93 31.31 -9.53
N GLN A 349 27.40 32.54 -9.67
CA GLN A 349 26.58 33.75 -9.76
C GLN A 349 26.53 34.29 -11.20
N ILE A 350 25.32 34.66 -11.64
CA ILE A 350 25.06 35.43 -12.86
C ILE A 350 24.66 36.87 -12.51
N SER A 351 24.95 37.80 -13.42
CA SER A 351 24.70 39.25 -13.32
C SER A 351 24.25 39.86 -14.65
N PRO A 352 23.15 39.38 -15.25
CA PRO A 352 22.78 39.75 -16.61
C PRO A 352 22.37 41.22 -16.75
N ALA A 353 22.66 41.79 -17.92
CA ALA A 353 22.28 43.16 -18.26
C ALA A 353 20.75 43.35 -18.34
N ILE A 354 20.30 44.55 -18.01
CA ILE A 354 18.88 44.94 -18.01
C ILE A 354 18.30 44.83 -19.42
N SER A 355 17.28 43.97 -19.60
CA SER A 355 16.52 43.82 -20.83
C SER A 355 15.18 43.13 -20.62
N ALA A 356 14.13 43.62 -21.31
CA ALA A 356 12.83 42.96 -21.36
C ALA A 356 12.71 41.93 -22.51
N THR A 357 13.64 41.96 -23.46
CA THR A 357 13.58 41.18 -24.72
C THR A 357 14.73 40.18 -24.86
N VAL A 358 15.77 40.31 -24.05
CA VAL A 358 16.97 39.47 -24.06
C VAL A 358 17.06 38.70 -22.75
N LEU A 359 17.29 37.39 -22.84
CA LEU A 359 17.63 36.52 -21.72
C LEU A 359 19.16 36.49 -21.56
N GLY A 360 19.67 37.16 -20.53
CA GLY A 360 21.09 37.19 -20.22
C GLY A 360 21.48 36.09 -19.22
N GLY A 361 22.69 35.55 -19.32
CA GLY A 361 23.23 34.62 -18.32
C GLY A 361 24.33 33.72 -18.85
N SER A 362 24.58 32.58 -18.20
CA SER A 362 25.75 31.73 -18.48
C SER A 362 25.36 30.33 -18.92
N GLN A 363 26.30 29.65 -19.57
CA GLN A 363 26.17 28.26 -20.03
C GLN A 363 27.27 27.38 -19.46
N LEU A 364 26.87 26.25 -18.90
CA LEU A 364 27.72 25.14 -18.49
C LEU A 364 27.68 24.03 -19.55
N ASN A 365 28.83 23.73 -20.15
CA ASN A 365 29.03 22.52 -20.95
C ASN A 365 29.53 21.39 -20.05
N LEU A 366 28.83 20.27 -20.05
CA LEU A 366 29.24 19.06 -19.36
C LEU A 366 30.39 18.38 -20.10
N VAL A 367 31.23 17.65 -19.37
CA VAL A 367 32.34 16.85 -19.95
C VAL A 367 31.83 15.73 -20.85
N GLY A 368 30.67 15.18 -20.51
CA GLY A 368 30.03 14.09 -21.22
C GLY A 368 28.52 14.22 -21.20
N ALA A 369 27.88 13.54 -22.15
CA ALA A 369 26.43 13.46 -22.19
C ALA A 369 25.89 12.77 -20.93
N THR A 370 24.82 13.33 -20.36
CA THR A 370 24.21 12.90 -19.10
C THR A 370 22.76 12.48 -19.32
N ASP A 371 22.39 11.36 -18.70
CA ASP A 371 21.03 10.82 -18.76
C ASP A 371 20.16 11.38 -17.62
N LEU A 372 19.12 12.12 -17.97
CA LEU A 372 18.16 12.70 -17.03
C LEU A 372 16.80 12.00 -17.01
N THR A 373 16.66 10.85 -17.66
CA THR A 373 15.40 10.06 -17.66
C THR A 373 15.08 9.49 -16.28
N GLY A 374 13.78 9.38 -15.96
CA GLY A 374 13.27 8.72 -14.76
C GLY A 374 13.61 9.37 -13.42
N GLY A 375 14.18 10.58 -13.41
CA GLY A 375 14.56 11.31 -12.21
C GLY A 375 14.17 12.78 -12.24
N ILE A 376 14.31 13.43 -11.09
CA ILE A 376 13.98 14.84 -10.87
C ILE A 376 15.28 15.62 -10.71
N LEU A 377 15.51 16.60 -11.56
CA LEU A 377 16.60 17.56 -11.40
C LEU A 377 16.21 18.58 -10.32
N LEU A 378 16.83 18.48 -9.15
CA LEU A 378 16.70 19.44 -8.05
C LEU A 378 17.92 20.38 -8.05
N CYS A 379 17.68 21.67 -7.89
CA CYS A 379 18.73 22.67 -7.73
C CYS A 379 18.18 23.86 -6.93
N THR A 380 19.07 24.71 -6.42
CA THR A 380 18.68 25.86 -5.61
C THR A 380 19.24 27.17 -6.16
N PHE A 381 18.54 28.26 -5.84
CA PHE A 381 19.05 29.59 -6.07
C PHE A 381 18.68 30.56 -4.95
N PHE A 382 19.45 31.64 -4.83
CA PHE A 382 19.16 32.73 -3.89
C PHE A 382 19.69 34.06 -4.44
N PHE A 383 19.33 35.13 -3.75
CA PHE A 383 19.71 36.50 -4.06
C PHE A 383 20.71 37.01 -3.03
N THR A 384 21.68 37.83 -3.44
CA THR A 384 22.70 38.33 -2.50
C THR A 384 22.16 39.34 -1.50
N ALA A 385 21.12 40.07 -1.88
CA ALA A 385 20.35 40.92 -1.00
C ALA A 385 18.85 40.78 -1.31
N PRO A 386 17.96 41.03 -0.33
CA PRO A 386 16.51 41.02 -0.55
C PRO A 386 16.04 41.93 -1.69
N ARG A 387 16.77 43.02 -1.97
CA ARG A 387 16.45 43.91 -3.10
C ARG A 387 16.65 43.23 -4.45
N ASP A 388 17.57 42.28 -4.59
CA ASP A 388 17.89 41.76 -5.92
C ASP A 388 16.70 40.94 -6.49
N TYR A 389 15.79 40.47 -5.62
CA TYR A 389 14.50 39.91 -6.02
C TYR A 389 13.58 40.90 -6.75
N ILE A 390 13.66 42.21 -6.48
CA ILE A 390 12.89 43.19 -7.25
C ILE A 390 13.57 43.54 -8.57
N ASP A 391 14.82 43.12 -8.76
CA ASP A 391 15.64 43.43 -9.93
C ASP A 391 15.55 42.33 -11.02
N VAL A 392 15.18 41.10 -10.64
CA VAL A 392 14.94 40.00 -11.60
C VAL A 392 13.80 40.28 -12.57
N GLY A 393 13.73 39.49 -13.64
CA GLY A 393 12.64 39.59 -14.61
C GLY A 393 11.27 39.29 -14.00
N PHE A 394 10.25 40.06 -14.40
CA PHE A 394 8.86 39.67 -14.20
C PHE A 394 8.58 38.34 -14.91
N VAL A 395 7.60 37.58 -14.40
CA VAL A 395 7.09 36.37 -15.08
C VAL A 395 6.71 36.67 -16.54
N SER A 396 6.09 37.81 -16.82
CA SER A 396 5.75 38.25 -18.19
C SER A 396 6.96 38.57 -19.08
N SER A 397 8.12 38.85 -18.47
CA SER A 397 9.36 39.18 -19.16
C SER A 397 10.28 37.98 -19.34
N GLY A 398 9.92 36.80 -18.83
CA GLY A 398 10.68 35.55 -18.98
C GLY A 398 11.29 35.02 -17.69
N GLY A 399 11.24 35.77 -16.58
CA GLY A 399 11.71 35.34 -15.26
C GLY A 399 13.16 34.82 -15.24
N ILE A 400 13.42 33.89 -14.33
CA ILE A 400 14.62 33.07 -14.23
C ILE A 400 14.35 31.76 -14.97
N GLN A 401 15.19 31.43 -15.95
CA GLN A 401 15.08 30.25 -16.81
C GLN A 401 16.23 29.28 -16.61
N VAL A 402 15.87 28.00 -16.53
CA VAL A 402 16.81 26.88 -16.61
C VAL A 402 16.57 26.18 -17.93
N VAL A 403 17.61 26.08 -18.74
CA VAL A 403 17.56 25.45 -20.06
C VAL A 403 18.46 24.24 -20.07
N VAL A 404 17.95 23.12 -20.56
CA VAL A 404 18.76 21.93 -20.87
C VAL A 404 18.85 21.76 -22.38
N ALA A 405 20.03 21.38 -22.88
CA ALA A 405 20.23 21.15 -24.30
C ALA A 405 21.16 19.97 -24.60
N ASP A 406 20.93 19.33 -25.75
CA ASP A 406 21.79 18.29 -26.29
C ASP A 406 22.93 18.86 -27.15
N ALA A 407 23.77 17.97 -27.70
CA ALA A 407 24.91 18.37 -28.52
C ALA A 407 24.48 19.17 -29.75
N SER A 408 23.30 18.88 -30.30
CA SER A 408 22.70 19.51 -31.49
C SER A 408 22.00 20.83 -31.20
N ASN A 409 22.03 21.32 -29.95
CA ASN A 409 21.30 22.52 -29.51
C ASN A 409 19.78 22.39 -29.59
N ASN A 410 19.23 21.18 -29.62
CA ASN A 410 17.82 21.00 -29.26
C ASN A 410 17.70 21.31 -27.77
N TYR A 411 16.64 22.00 -27.36
CA TYR A 411 16.54 22.52 -26.00
C TYR A 411 15.13 22.47 -25.45
N LYS A 412 15.06 22.43 -24.12
CA LYS A 412 13.85 22.70 -23.35
C LYS A 412 14.20 23.65 -22.21
N SER A 413 13.38 24.67 -22.03
CA SER A 413 13.52 25.72 -21.02
C SER A 413 12.34 25.69 -20.06
N TRP A 414 12.59 26.00 -18.80
CA TRP A 414 11.57 26.16 -17.76
C TRP A 414 11.82 27.46 -16.99
N MET A 415 10.77 28.25 -16.76
CA MET A 415 10.86 29.38 -15.84
C MET A 415 10.70 28.89 -14.40
N VAL A 416 11.77 28.96 -13.61
CA VAL A 416 11.84 28.41 -12.24
C VAL A 416 11.66 29.47 -11.15
N GLY A 417 11.64 30.74 -11.54
CA GLY A 417 11.47 31.86 -10.62
C GLY A 417 11.21 33.18 -11.33
N GLY A 418 10.85 34.21 -10.56
CA GLY A 418 10.67 35.55 -11.10
C GLY A 418 9.92 36.47 -10.13
N GLN A 419 9.92 37.76 -10.45
CA GLN A 419 9.25 38.77 -9.64
C GLN A 419 7.73 38.54 -9.63
N ARG A 420 7.10 38.65 -8.45
CA ARG A 420 5.67 38.38 -8.19
C ARG A 420 5.25 36.91 -8.32
N SER A 421 6.19 35.98 -8.47
CA SER A 421 5.95 34.56 -8.23
C SER A 421 5.49 34.33 -6.78
N LYS A 422 4.63 33.34 -6.54
CA LYS A 422 4.29 32.88 -5.19
C LYS A 422 5.39 32.04 -4.55
N THR A 423 6.32 31.51 -5.35
CA THR A 423 7.32 30.53 -4.94
C THR A 423 8.74 31.06 -4.98
N THR A 424 8.93 32.31 -5.43
CA THR A 424 10.23 32.99 -5.38
C THR A 424 10.27 33.92 -4.16
N SER A 425 11.09 33.56 -3.18
CA SER A 425 11.32 34.30 -1.95
C SER A 425 12.60 35.16 -2.05
N PRO A 426 12.56 36.44 -1.66
CA PRO A 426 13.74 37.31 -1.61
C PRO A 426 14.71 36.97 -0.49
N ASP A 427 14.18 36.64 0.69
CA ASP A 427 14.94 36.52 1.94
C ASP A 427 15.37 35.09 2.27
N LYS A 428 15.07 34.14 1.38
CA LYS A 428 15.27 32.71 1.61
C LYS A 428 15.80 32.05 0.34
N ARG A 429 16.43 30.90 0.54
CA ARG A 429 16.81 30.02 -0.54
C ARG A 429 15.60 29.43 -1.23
N ASN A 430 15.61 29.48 -2.55
CA ASN A 430 14.58 28.92 -3.41
C ASN A 430 15.04 27.57 -3.95
N PHE A 431 14.11 26.64 -4.07
CA PHE A 431 14.34 25.31 -4.63
C PHE A 431 13.51 25.20 -5.89
N PHE A 432 14.04 24.54 -6.92
CA PHE A 432 13.24 24.15 -8.07
C PHE A 432 13.52 22.71 -8.46
N ALA A 433 12.49 22.04 -8.97
CA ALA A 433 12.52 20.65 -9.40
C ALA A 433 12.00 20.52 -10.82
N ILE A 434 12.77 19.86 -11.69
CA ILE A 434 12.42 19.65 -13.09
C ILE A 434 12.51 18.17 -13.42
N GLN A 435 11.40 17.60 -13.87
CA GLN A 435 11.42 16.34 -14.59
C GLN A 435 11.72 16.64 -16.06
N VAL A 436 12.95 16.42 -16.51
CA VAL A 436 13.34 16.72 -17.90
C VAL A 436 12.54 15.88 -18.90
N ASP A 437 12.15 14.68 -18.48
CA ASP A 437 11.36 13.76 -19.28
C ASP A 437 9.84 13.90 -19.16
N GLN A 438 9.35 14.98 -18.55
CA GLN A 438 7.93 15.28 -18.37
C GLN A 438 7.08 14.95 -19.62
N ALA A 439 5.98 14.23 -19.42
CA ALA A 439 5.01 13.84 -20.42
C ALA A 439 4.13 15.00 -20.88
N THR A 440 3.78 15.91 -19.95
CA THR A 440 3.00 17.12 -20.26
C THR A 440 3.73 18.37 -19.80
N ASP A 441 4.01 19.28 -20.73
CA ASP A 441 4.67 20.54 -20.40
C ASP A 441 3.80 21.41 -19.49
N THR A 442 4.36 21.89 -18.38
CA THR A 442 3.73 22.96 -17.60
C THR A 442 3.62 24.25 -18.43
N GLY A 443 2.70 25.15 -18.08
CA GLY A 443 2.54 26.43 -18.78
C GLY A 443 3.79 27.33 -18.78
N TYR A 444 4.82 27.04 -17.99
CA TYR A 444 6.06 27.81 -17.93
C TYR A 444 7.26 27.09 -18.58
N ALA A 445 7.01 26.03 -19.36
CA ALA A 445 8.01 25.38 -20.17
C ALA A 445 7.97 25.90 -21.63
N THR A 446 9.11 25.91 -22.33
CA THR A 446 9.19 26.27 -23.74
C THR A 446 10.28 25.47 -24.44
N SER A 447 10.00 25.03 -25.65
CA SER A 447 10.94 24.28 -26.49
C SER A 447 10.66 24.57 -27.96
N ALA A 448 11.70 24.63 -28.80
CA ALA A 448 11.55 24.61 -30.26
C ALA A 448 11.61 23.17 -30.78
N THR A 449 12.69 22.46 -30.47
CA THR A 449 12.85 21.02 -30.66
C THR A 449 13.35 20.45 -29.35
N PRO A 450 12.62 19.52 -28.71
CA PRO A 450 13.03 18.97 -27.43
C PRO A 450 14.37 18.22 -27.51
N PRO A 451 15.22 18.26 -26.46
CA PRO A 451 16.51 17.60 -26.46
C PRO A 451 16.37 16.08 -26.30
N THR A 452 17.42 15.35 -26.71
CA THR A 452 17.54 13.93 -26.36
C THR A 452 17.82 13.78 -24.86
N LYS A 453 16.81 13.34 -24.09
CA LYS A 453 16.79 13.30 -22.62
C LYS A 453 17.87 12.40 -22.00
N THR A 454 18.33 11.39 -22.72
CA THR A 454 19.43 10.48 -22.32
C THR A 454 20.82 11.03 -22.65
N ALA A 455 20.91 12.16 -23.36
CA ALA A 455 22.15 12.71 -23.90
C ALA A 455 22.26 14.23 -23.73
N ILE A 456 21.93 14.74 -22.55
CA ILE A 456 22.04 16.17 -22.22
C ILE A 456 23.51 16.54 -22.07
N THR A 457 23.93 17.64 -22.69
CA THR A 457 25.34 18.09 -22.68
C THR A 457 25.54 19.50 -22.17
N LYS A 458 24.45 20.29 -22.05
CA LYS A 458 24.53 21.71 -21.71
C LYS A 458 23.41 22.10 -20.76
N PHE A 459 23.75 22.98 -19.81
CA PHE A 459 22.80 23.70 -18.97
C PHE A 459 23.01 25.20 -19.16
N LEU A 460 21.93 25.96 -19.32
CA LEU A 460 21.99 27.42 -19.33
C LEU A 460 21.12 27.97 -18.20
N PHE A 461 21.64 28.98 -17.52
CA PHE A 461 20.96 29.73 -16.46
C PHE A 461 20.81 31.16 -16.95
N LEU A 462 19.58 31.56 -17.25
CA LEU A 462 19.28 32.81 -17.95
C LEU A 462 18.18 33.58 -17.23
N GLU A 463 18.19 34.90 -17.31
CA GLU A 463 17.07 35.73 -16.85
C GLU A 463 16.96 37.04 -17.65
N ALA A 464 15.80 37.67 -17.60
CA ALA A 464 15.51 38.92 -18.31
C ALA A 464 15.13 40.05 -17.33
N PRO A 465 16.11 40.61 -16.60
CA PRO A 465 15.85 41.65 -15.60
C PRO A 465 15.44 42.96 -16.25
N VAL A 466 14.49 43.69 -15.67
CA VAL A 466 13.96 44.92 -16.28
C VAL A 466 14.09 46.17 -15.42
N ILE A 467 14.49 46.05 -14.16
CA ILE A 467 14.60 47.17 -13.21
C ILE A 467 16.07 47.51 -12.96
N ALA A 468 16.85 46.54 -12.48
CA ALA A 468 18.29 46.67 -12.28
C ALA A 468 19.00 45.34 -12.57
N ILE A 469 20.32 45.28 -12.35
CA ILE A 469 21.09 44.05 -12.54
C ILE A 469 20.92 43.17 -11.29
N PRO A 470 20.31 41.99 -11.40
CA PRO A 470 20.19 41.05 -10.29
C PRO A 470 21.52 40.33 -10.05
N LEU A 471 21.69 39.83 -8.83
CA LEU A 471 22.80 38.95 -8.46
C LEU A 471 22.22 37.61 -8.02
N THR A 472 22.01 36.73 -9.01
CA THR A 472 21.35 35.44 -8.82
C THR A 472 22.40 34.33 -8.71
N CYS A 473 22.38 33.61 -7.59
CA CYS A 473 23.36 32.58 -7.26
C CYS A 473 22.73 31.19 -7.34
N PHE A 474 23.36 30.25 -8.06
CA PHE A 474 22.92 28.86 -8.20
C PHE A 474 23.91 27.89 -7.55
N ASN A 475 23.40 26.81 -6.95
CA ASN A 475 24.19 25.75 -6.33
C ASN A 475 23.42 24.43 -6.16
N GLN A 476 24.17 23.32 -6.10
CA GLN A 476 23.72 21.97 -5.79
C GLN A 476 22.75 21.36 -6.84
N MET A 477 23.20 21.22 -8.08
CA MET A 477 22.38 20.60 -9.14
C MET A 477 22.51 19.07 -9.14
N ILE A 478 21.42 18.39 -8.80
CA ILE A 478 21.38 16.95 -8.52
C ILE A 478 20.19 16.30 -9.22
N LYS A 479 20.39 15.14 -9.82
CA LYS A 479 19.30 14.27 -10.30
C LYS A 479 18.92 13.30 -9.18
N ILE A 480 17.71 13.40 -8.67
CA ILE A 480 17.14 12.51 -7.67
C ILE A 480 16.33 11.42 -8.38
N ASN A 481 16.61 10.15 -8.08
CA ASN A 481 15.82 9.03 -8.59
C ASN A 481 14.72 8.67 -7.58
N LYS A 482 15.11 8.14 -6.41
CA LYS A 482 14.24 7.83 -5.28
C LYS A 482 15.06 7.63 -4.03
N VAL A 483 14.58 8.05 -2.87
CA VAL A 483 15.22 7.71 -1.59
C VAL A 483 14.68 6.38 -1.11
N VAL A 484 15.55 5.43 -0.74
CA VAL A 484 15.14 4.15 -0.14
C VAL A 484 15.64 4.09 1.29
N VAL A 485 14.71 3.98 2.23
CA VAL A 485 15.01 4.01 3.68
C VAL A 485 15.00 2.60 4.26
N ALA A 486 16.02 2.30 5.06
CA ALA A 486 16.18 1.04 5.78
C ALA A 486 16.67 1.27 7.23
N GLY A 487 16.63 0.20 8.03
CA GLY A 487 17.06 0.20 9.42
C GLY A 487 15.91 0.18 10.42
N GLY A 488 16.23 0.48 11.68
CA GLY A 488 15.35 0.25 12.82
C GLY A 488 15.38 -1.18 13.34
N SER A 489 14.84 -1.38 14.54
CA SER A 489 14.62 -2.70 15.12
C SER A 489 13.22 -2.83 15.69
N THR A 490 12.79 -4.04 16.07
CA THR A 490 11.48 -4.27 16.70
C THR A 490 11.33 -3.53 18.03
N SER A 491 12.44 -3.31 18.76
CA SER A 491 12.45 -2.59 20.04
C SER A 491 12.60 -1.08 19.88
N PHE A 492 13.18 -0.65 18.76
CA PHE A 492 13.45 0.75 18.44
C PHE A 492 13.14 1.00 16.96
N PRO A 493 11.85 1.04 16.58
CA PRO A 493 11.47 1.33 15.22
C PRO A 493 11.78 2.80 14.88
N LEU A 494 12.02 3.07 13.60
CA LEU A 494 12.35 4.40 13.11
C LEU A 494 11.14 5.34 13.23
N SER A 495 11.35 6.51 13.84
CA SER A 495 10.38 7.59 13.90
C SER A 495 10.33 8.40 12.58
N PHE A 496 9.40 9.35 12.46
CA PHE A 496 9.35 10.24 11.31
C PHE A 496 10.60 11.12 11.19
N LEU A 497 11.20 11.53 12.32
CA LEU A 497 12.45 12.30 12.31
C LEU A 497 13.64 11.44 11.87
N ASP A 498 13.67 10.17 12.27
CA ASP A 498 14.68 9.21 11.81
C ASP A 498 14.57 8.98 10.29
N PHE A 499 13.33 8.81 9.80
CA PHE A 499 13.07 8.73 8.36
C PHE A 499 13.55 9.97 7.62
N LEU A 500 13.21 11.17 8.12
CA LEU A 500 13.61 12.43 7.50
C LEU A 500 15.12 12.66 7.54
N SER A 501 15.80 12.15 8.57
CA SER A 501 17.28 12.19 8.67
C SER A 501 17.96 11.43 7.52
N VAL A 502 17.33 10.35 7.03
CA VAL A 502 17.81 9.61 5.85
C VAL A 502 17.48 10.41 4.60
N VAL A 503 16.23 10.86 4.43
CA VAL A 503 15.82 11.64 3.25
C VAL A 503 16.68 12.90 3.06
N ASN A 504 17.11 13.51 4.17
CA ASN A 504 17.98 14.68 4.19
C ASN A 504 19.43 14.37 4.63
N GLY A 505 19.88 13.12 4.50
CA GLY A 505 21.21 12.69 4.93
C GLY A 505 22.36 13.37 4.17
N TYR A 506 22.07 14.10 3.09
CA TYR A 506 23.00 14.82 2.24
C TYR A 506 22.92 16.35 2.48
N VAL A 507 23.88 17.13 1.94
CA VAL A 507 23.94 18.59 2.15
C VAL A 507 22.73 19.35 1.61
N LEU A 508 22.21 18.93 0.45
CA LEU A 508 20.96 19.43 -0.10
C LEU A 508 19.79 18.59 0.44
N PRO A 509 18.86 19.15 1.22
CA PRO A 509 17.71 18.40 1.71
C PRO A 509 16.74 18.09 0.58
N PHE A 510 16.26 16.85 0.51
CA PHE A 510 15.26 16.44 -0.47
C PHE A 510 13.83 16.58 0.07
N ALA A 511 13.67 16.71 1.39
CA ALA A 511 12.42 17.02 2.05
C ALA A 511 12.61 18.10 3.12
N ILE A 512 12.20 19.33 2.82
CA ILE A 512 12.43 20.48 3.70
C ILE A 512 11.50 20.38 4.92
N GLN A 513 12.08 20.29 6.12
CA GLN A 513 11.32 20.31 7.36
C GLN A 513 10.69 21.70 7.58
N GLN A 514 9.37 21.76 7.76
CA GLN A 514 8.64 23.01 8.01
C GLN A 514 8.35 23.27 9.50
N ALA A 515 8.21 22.20 10.28
CA ALA A 515 7.98 22.20 11.72
C ALA A 515 8.29 20.81 12.30
N ASP A 516 8.17 20.63 13.62
CA ASP A 516 8.22 19.31 14.25
C ASP A 516 7.05 18.45 13.73
N GLY A 517 7.36 17.48 12.86
CA GLY A 517 6.36 16.62 12.23
C GLY A 517 5.79 17.11 10.90
N GLY A 518 6.38 18.12 10.24
CA GLY A 518 5.95 18.59 8.91
C GLY A 518 7.10 18.64 7.91
N ALA A 519 6.91 18.10 6.69
CA ALA A 519 7.91 18.17 5.62
C ALA A 519 7.31 18.47 4.24
N LEU A 520 8.05 19.24 3.43
CA LEU A 520 7.79 19.45 2.01
C LEU A 520 8.77 18.62 1.18
N ALA A 521 8.28 17.54 0.56
CA ALA A 521 9.10 16.55 -0.12
C ALA A 521 9.19 16.79 -1.64
N TYR A 522 10.40 16.85 -2.19
CA TYR A 522 10.65 17.04 -3.62
C TYR A 522 11.03 15.73 -4.34
N CYS A 523 11.10 14.61 -3.63
CA CYS A 523 11.56 13.33 -4.15
C CYS A 523 10.56 12.19 -3.92
N PRO A 524 10.62 11.14 -4.75
CA PRO A 524 9.98 9.86 -4.44
C PRO A 524 10.68 9.22 -3.24
N MET A 525 9.89 8.68 -2.30
CA MET A 525 10.40 8.04 -1.08
C MET A 525 9.88 6.61 -1.00
N GLN A 526 10.79 5.65 -0.91
CA GLN A 526 10.49 4.23 -0.79
C GLN A 526 10.81 3.73 0.63
N ILE A 527 9.88 2.97 1.19
CA ILE A 527 10.01 2.28 2.48
C ILE A 527 10.04 0.77 2.22
N GLY A 528 11.10 0.12 2.67
CA GLY A 528 11.42 -1.26 2.29
C GLY A 528 12.17 -1.34 0.95
N GLY A 529 12.63 -2.53 0.54
CA GLY A 529 13.40 -2.68 -0.70
C GLY A 529 14.46 -3.78 -0.62
N SER A 530 15.75 -3.40 -0.67
CA SER A 530 17.01 -4.16 -0.51
C SER A 530 17.32 -4.74 0.86
N GLN A 531 16.84 -4.06 1.88
CA GLN A 531 17.30 -4.21 3.26
C GLN A 531 16.09 -4.20 4.20
N ALA A 532 16.28 -4.73 5.41
CA ALA A 532 15.21 -4.78 6.41
C ALA A 532 14.84 -3.37 6.91
N VAL A 533 13.55 -3.16 7.19
CA VAL A 533 13.04 -1.91 7.74
C VAL A 533 12.06 -2.17 8.88
N MET A 534 12.26 -1.46 9.98
CA MET A 534 11.38 -1.44 11.15
C MET A 534 11.05 0.02 11.45
N LEU A 535 9.91 0.48 10.97
CA LEU A 535 9.50 1.87 10.96
C LEU A 535 8.12 2.01 11.62
N ASP A 536 8.02 2.99 12.51
CA ASP A 536 6.80 3.35 13.21
C ASP A 536 6.68 4.87 13.29
N MET A 537 6.02 5.44 12.28
CA MET A 537 5.79 6.88 12.15
C MET A 537 4.35 7.20 12.51
N GLN A 538 4.17 8.25 13.31
CA GLN A 538 2.86 8.72 13.73
C GLN A 538 2.82 10.25 13.88
N ASN A 539 1.63 10.84 13.75
CA ASN A 539 1.38 12.26 14.02
C ASN A 539 2.28 13.21 13.20
N PHE A 540 2.38 12.96 11.90
CA PHE A 540 3.17 13.80 11.00
C PHE A 540 2.36 14.23 9.77
N SER A 541 2.91 15.19 9.04
CA SER A 541 2.40 15.64 7.75
C SER A 541 3.49 15.71 6.70
N VAL A 542 3.16 15.28 5.50
CA VAL A 542 4.01 15.45 4.31
C VAL A 542 3.19 16.15 3.24
N GLN A 543 3.76 17.20 2.68
CA GLN A 543 3.23 17.88 1.53
C GLN A 543 4.16 17.68 0.33
N PHE A 544 3.61 17.47 -0.86
CA PHE A 544 4.36 17.59 -2.11
C PHE A 544 4.10 18.96 -2.76
N PRO A 545 5.10 19.56 -3.45
CA PRO A 545 4.92 20.84 -4.10
C PRO A 545 3.80 20.83 -5.14
N ARG A 546 3.21 22.00 -5.35
CA ARG A 546 2.25 22.24 -6.43
C ARG A 546 3.01 22.46 -7.75
N GLN A 547 2.58 21.78 -8.81
CA GLN A 547 3.10 21.95 -10.15
C GLN A 547 2.96 23.39 -10.66
N ALA A 548 3.96 23.82 -11.41
CA ALA A 548 4.04 25.15 -11.99
C ALA A 548 2.79 25.46 -12.83
N SER A 549 2.20 26.63 -12.59
CA SER A 549 0.89 26.98 -13.12
C SER A 549 0.77 28.48 -13.36
N GLN A 550 0.43 28.85 -14.61
CA GLN A 550 0.26 30.24 -15.01
C GLN A 550 -0.86 30.93 -14.24
N SER A 551 -2.01 30.28 -14.09
CA SER A 551 -3.18 30.83 -13.41
C SER A 551 -2.96 30.99 -11.90
N ALA A 552 -2.17 30.10 -11.29
CA ALA A 552 -1.93 30.13 -9.85
C ALA A 552 -0.67 30.92 -9.44
N GLY A 553 0.28 31.16 -10.35
CA GLY A 553 1.51 31.92 -10.11
C GLY A 553 2.64 31.13 -9.44
N TYR A 554 2.70 29.80 -9.65
CA TYR A 554 3.74 28.89 -9.14
C TYR A 554 4.71 28.54 -10.28
N LEU A 555 6.02 28.53 -10.02
CA LEU A 555 7.06 28.37 -11.05
C LEU A 555 8.12 27.31 -10.73
N ASP A 556 8.21 26.81 -9.51
CA ASP A 556 9.36 26.05 -9.00
C ASP A 556 9.28 24.53 -9.22
N PHE A 557 8.11 23.98 -9.53
CA PHE A 557 7.92 22.52 -9.62
C PHE A 557 7.38 22.08 -10.99
N HIS A 558 8.25 21.54 -11.83
CA HIS A 558 7.94 21.05 -13.18
C HIS A 558 8.05 19.53 -13.25
N VAL A 559 7.19 18.86 -12.49
CA VAL A 559 7.17 17.40 -12.36
C VAL A 559 5.75 16.92 -12.62
N ASP A 560 5.59 15.80 -13.33
CA ASP A 560 4.28 15.21 -13.60
C ASP A 560 3.61 14.66 -12.34
N ASP A 561 2.29 14.59 -12.42
CA ASP A 561 1.46 13.88 -11.46
C ASP A 561 1.94 12.41 -11.32
N GLY A 562 1.96 11.91 -10.10
CA GLY A 562 2.35 10.52 -9.79
C GLY A 562 3.85 10.22 -9.83
N VAL A 563 4.73 11.21 -10.03
CA VAL A 563 6.18 10.98 -10.00
C VAL A 563 6.72 11.01 -8.57
N VAL A 564 6.38 12.03 -7.79
CA VAL A 564 6.68 12.09 -6.36
C VAL A 564 5.62 11.35 -5.55
N GLY A 565 6.00 10.84 -4.37
CA GLY A 565 5.08 10.10 -3.52
C GLY A 565 5.77 9.08 -2.62
N PHE A 566 4.95 8.21 -2.04
CA PHE A 566 5.38 7.07 -1.22
C PHE A 566 5.27 5.76 -2.00
N ILE A 567 6.32 4.95 -1.91
CA ILE A 567 6.42 3.61 -2.49
C ILE A 567 6.69 2.62 -1.36
N PHE A 568 5.95 1.51 -1.31
CA PHE A 568 6.08 0.49 -0.29
C PHE A 568 6.55 -0.82 -0.91
N ASP A 569 7.61 -1.40 -0.34
CA ASP A 569 8.22 -2.66 -0.77
C ASP A 569 8.70 -3.48 0.44
N GLY A 570 7.77 -3.72 1.38
CA GLY A 570 8.04 -4.43 2.63
C GLY A 570 8.24 -5.93 2.43
N ARG A 571 9.24 -6.49 3.10
CA ARG A 571 9.63 -7.89 3.07
C ARG A 571 9.04 -8.68 4.23
N ALA A 572 9.13 -10.00 4.14
CA ALA A 572 8.82 -10.86 5.28
C ALA A 572 9.67 -10.44 6.50
N GLY A 573 9.00 -10.14 7.61
CA GLY A 573 9.64 -9.70 8.85
C GLY A 573 9.82 -8.19 9.01
N ASP A 574 9.59 -7.36 7.99
CA ASP A 574 9.61 -5.90 8.14
C ASP A 574 8.44 -5.42 9.01
N ILE A 575 8.62 -4.27 9.66
CA ILE A 575 7.54 -3.53 10.34
C ILE A 575 7.41 -2.17 9.66
N ILE A 576 6.24 -1.88 9.10
CA ILE A 576 5.96 -0.62 8.42
C ILE A 576 4.64 -0.07 8.94
N LYS A 577 4.74 0.93 9.81
CA LYS A 577 3.57 1.61 10.39
C LYS A 577 3.59 3.10 10.06
N VAL A 578 2.51 3.59 9.46
CA VAL A 578 2.31 5.00 9.07
C VAL A 578 0.93 5.43 9.53
N ARG A 579 0.84 5.97 10.74
CA ARG A 579 -0.42 6.14 11.47
C ARG A 579 -0.75 7.59 11.75
N SER A 580 -2.03 7.93 11.82
CA SER A 580 -2.50 9.27 12.25
C SER A 580 -1.74 10.41 11.57
N ALA A 581 -1.49 10.27 10.27
CA ALA A 581 -0.69 11.21 9.48
C ALA A 581 -1.51 11.82 8.35
N LEU A 582 -1.10 13.00 7.89
CA LEU A 582 -1.71 13.69 6.75
C LEU A 582 -0.70 13.82 5.61
N ILE A 583 -0.95 13.14 4.50
CA ILE A 583 -0.13 13.25 3.29
C ILE A 583 -0.97 13.87 2.19
N GLN A 584 -0.50 15.01 1.66
CA GLN A 584 -1.31 15.82 0.76
C GLN A 584 -0.51 16.48 -0.36
N SER A 585 -1.18 16.70 -1.47
CA SER A 585 -0.77 17.67 -2.47
C SER A 585 -1.98 18.14 -3.26
N VAL A 586 -1.85 19.32 -3.87
CA VAL A 586 -2.85 19.78 -4.86
C VAL A 586 -2.69 19.01 -6.17
N ASN A 587 -1.46 18.61 -6.49
CA ASN A 587 -1.15 17.75 -7.63
C ASN A 587 -1.31 16.29 -7.25
N LYS A 588 -1.64 15.45 -8.23
CA LYS A 588 -1.80 14.02 -7.94
C LYS A 588 -0.44 13.41 -7.64
N TRP A 589 -0.34 12.62 -6.57
CA TRP A 589 0.93 12.07 -6.09
C TRP A 589 0.82 10.56 -5.82
N LYS A 590 1.94 9.86 -5.88
CA LYS A 590 1.95 8.40 -5.86
C LYS A 590 1.80 7.82 -4.46
N PHE A 591 0.89 6.87 -4.29
CA PHE A 591 0.81 6.01 -3.11
C PHE A 591 0.75 4.54 -3.57
N GLU A 592 1.90 3.89 -3.67
CA GLU A 592 2.06 2.63 -4.42
C GLU A 592 2.61 1.49 -3.55
N PHE A 593 1.94 0.34 -3.60
CA PHE A 593 2.45 -0.93 -3.11
C PHE A 593 2.95 -1.77 -4.29
N LEU A 594 4.26 -2.05 -4.31
CA LEU A 594 4.88 -2.83 -5.38
C LEU A 594 4.36 -4.27 -5.38
N SER A 595 4.40 -4.94 -6.53
CA SER A 595 3.97 -6.36 -6.63
C SER A 595 4.80 -7.33 -5.80
N THR A 596 5.95 -6.88 -5.30
CA THR A 596 6.91 -7.62 -4.47
C THR A 596 6.62 -7.52 -2.97
N VAL A 597 5.65 -6.72 -2.53
CA VAL A 597 5.30 -6.59 -1.10
C VAL A 597 4.92 -7.95 -0.50
N SER A 598 5.38 -8.19 0.72
CA SER A 598 5.10 -9.41 1.46
C SER A 598 3.92 -9.24 2.42
N THR A 599 3.00 -10.20 2.39
CA THR A 599 1.94 -10.35 3.40
C THR A 599 2.47 -10.82 4.76
N SER A 600 3.75 -11.24 4.82
CA SER A 600 4.44 -11.63 6.05
C SER A 600 5.17 -10.47 6.73
N ALA A 601 5.06 -9.24 6.21
CA ALA A 601 5.47 -8.03 6.91
C ALA A 601 4.35 -7.58 7.88
N THR A 602 4.70 -6.78 8.87
CA THR A 602 3.73 -6.12 9.76
C THR A 602 3.37 -4.75 9.21
N TRP A 603 2.09 -4.54 8.90
CA TRP A 603 1.58 -3.32 8.32
C TRP A 603 0.57 -2.64 9.23
N ASP A 604 0.61 -1.31 9.32
CA ASP A 604 -0.39 -0.53 10.06
C ASP A 604 -0.52 0.88 9.47
N PHE A 605 -1.72 1.22 9.00
CA PHE A 605 -2.04 2.52 8.39
C PHE A 605 -3.19 3.23 9.09
N ASP A 606 -3.47 2.86 10.34
CA ASP A 606 -4.62 3.36 11.10
C ASP A 606 -4.63 4.90 11.19
N GLY A 607 -5.75 5.50 10.81
CA GLY A 607 -5.95 6.95 10.82
C GLY A 607 -5.14 7.75 9.79
N LEU A 608 -4.50 7.09 8.81
CA LEU A 608 -3.80 7.78 7.73
C LEU A 608 -4.80 8.48 6.79
N THR A 609 -4.58 9.77 6.56
CA THR A 609 -5.36 10.59 5.62
C THR A 609 -4.53 10.94 4.39
N LEU A 610 -5.04 10.59 3.22
CA LEU A 610 -4.43 10.87 1.92
C LEU A 610 -5.30 11.88 1.17
N ILE A 611 -4.72 13.00 0.75
CA ILE A 611 -5.40 13.99 -0.09
C ILE A 611 -4.71 14.11 -1.44
N GLY A 612 -5.43 13.87 -2.54
CA GLY A 612 -4.87 13.99 -3.89
C GLY A 612 -3.94 12.85 -4.28
N ALA A 613 -4.03 11.67 -3.65
CA ALA A 613 -3.16 10.53 -3.98
C ALA A 613 -3.63 9.79 -5.24
N ILE A 614 -2.75 8.96 -5.81
CA ILE A 614 -3.03 7.92 -6.82
C ILE A 614 -2.77 6.57 -6.14
N PRO A 615 -3.76 5.98 -5.45
CA PRO A 615 -3.53 4.78 -4.65
C PRO A 615 -3.50 3.52 -5.51
N THR A 616 -2.36 2.83 -5.52
CA THR A 616 -2.23 1.47 -6.05
C THR A 616 -1.98 0.52 -4.89
N LEU A 617 -3.06 -0.04 -4.35
CA LEU A 617 -3.04 -0.92 -3.20
C LEU A 617 -2.73 -2.36 -3.62
N ARG A 618 -2.42 -3.22 -2.64
CA ARG A 618 -2.27 -4.68 -2.80
C ARG A 618 -2.64 -5.41 -1.52
N ASN A 619 -2.83 -6.72 -1.64
CA ASN A 619 -2.97 -7.58 -0.46
C ASN A 619 -1.66 -7.56 0.37
N ILE A 620 -1.73 -6.96 1.56
CA ILE A 620 -0.64 -6.86 2.54
C ILE A 620 -0.94 -7.70 3.81
N GLY A 621 -2.01 -8.49 3.83
CA GLY A 621 -2.39 -9.28 4.98
C GLY A 621 -3.64 -10.13 4.76
N THR A 622 -3.70 -11.30 5.39
CA THR A 622 -4.77 -12.28 5.16
C THR A 622 -5.88 -12.29 6.21
N SER A 623 -5.75 -11.52 7.31
CA SER A 623 -6.82 -11.38 8.32
C SER A 623 -7.65 -10.14 8.07
N THR A 624 -8.89 -10.12 8.58
CA THR A 624 -9.77 -8.93 8.53
C THR A 624 -9.26 -7.77 9.40
N THR A 625 -8.26 -8.00 10.23
CA THR A 625 -7.53 -7.01 11.04
C THR A 625 -6.17 -6.66 10.44
N ALA A 626 -5.83 -7.22 9.28
CA ALA A 626 -4.62 -6.93 8.54
C ALA A 626 -5.02 -6.31 7.18
N GLY A 627 -4.37 -5.22 6.80
CA GLY A 627 -4.74 -4.45 5.61
C GLY A 627 -4.84 -2.96 5.90
N PHE A 628 -5.65 -2.28 5.10
CA PHE A 628 -5.87 -0.84 5.20
C PHE A 628 -7.08 -0.58 6.08
N GLN A 629 -6.82 -0.16 7.32
CA GLN A 629 -7.84 0.07 8.34
C GLN A 629 -8.00 1.56 8.61
N ASN A 630 -9.24 2.02 8.69
CA ASN A 630 -9.62 3.37 9.10
C ASN A 630 -8.85 4.48 8.36
N MET A 631 -8.51 4.23 7.09
CA MET A 631 -7.86 5.22 6.24
C MET A 631 -8.89 6.17 5.64
N THR A 632 -8.48 7.40 5.40
CA THR A 632 -9.30 8.39 4.70
C THR A 632 -8.65 8.78 3.38
N PHE A 633 -9.35 8.56 2.27
CA PHE A 633 -8.97 8.97 0.92
C PHE A 633 -9.83 10.17 0.52
N VAL A 634 -9.21 11.31 0.27
CA VAL A 634 -9.88 12.55 -0.11
C VAL A 634 -9.37 13.05 -1.45
N ASP A 635 -10.28 13.35 -2.38
CA ASP A 635 -9.95 13.91 -3.69
C ASP A 635 -8.82 13.13 -4.39
N CYS A 636 -8.75 11.81 -4.17
CA CYS A 636 -7.78 10.94 -4.81
C CYS A 636 -8.13 10.77 -6.30
N ASP A 637 -7.19 10.23 -7.07
CA ASP A 637 -7.52 9.57 -8.34
C ASP A 637 -8.12 8.18 -8.06
N GLN A 638 -8.39 7.37 -9.10
CA GLN A 638 -8.89 6.01 -8.94
C GLN A 638 -8.03 5.19 -7.98
N ILE A 639 -8.67 4.66 -6.94
CA ILE A 639 -8.07 3.70 -6.02
C ILE A 639 -8.07 2.33 -6.71
N VAL A 640 -6.90 1.75 -6.92
CA VAL A 640 -6.78 0.39 -7.46
C VAL A 640 -6.60 -0.59 -6.31
N GLN A 641 -7.57 -1.48 -6.09
CA GLN A 641 -7.60 -2.38 -4.93
C GLN A 641 -6.53 -3.48 -4.98
N ASN A 642 -6.43 -4.21 -6.11
CA ASN A 642 -5.61 -5.43 -6.25
C ASN A 642 -5.71 -6.40 -5.05
N SER A 643 -6.94 -6.74 -4.66
CA SER A 643 -7.27 -7.62 -3.54
C SER A 643 -6.78 -7.14 -2.17
N ALA A 644 -6.43 -5.86 -2.03
CA ALA A 644 -6.26 -5.22 -0.74
C ALA A 644 -7.53 -5.29 0.11
N THR A 645 -7.36 -5.63 1.38
CA THR A 645 -8.42 -5.53 2.40
C THR A 645 -8.59 -4.08 2.82
N LEU A 646 -9.78 -3.52 2.63
CA LEU A 646 -10.18 -2.19 3.10
C LEU A 646 -11.24 -2.36 4.17
N THR A 647 -11.01 -1.82 5.37
CA THR A 647 -11.96 -1.92 6.48
C THR A 647 -12.09 -0.60 7.23
N GLY A 648 -13.30 -0.08 7.38
CA GLY A 648 -13.53 1.19 8.06
C GLY A 648 -13.00 2.41 7.28
N CYS A 649 -12.64 2.24 6.01
CA CYS A 649 -12.07 3.32 5.21
C CYS A 649 -13.14 4.31 4.75
N THR A 650 -12.77 5.59 4.68
CA THR A 650 -13.61 6.64 4.09
C THR A 650 -13.04 7.04 2.73
N ILE A 651 -13.86 7.00 1.69
CA ILE A 651 -13.53 7.44 0.34
C ILE A 651 -14.43 8.63 0.03
N ASN A 652 -13.84 9.83 -0.03
CA ASN A 652 -14.57 11.09 -0.11
C ASN A 652 -14.05 11.96 -1.26
N GLY A 653 -14.92 12.44 -2.15
CA GLY A 653 -14.51 13.37 -3.23
C GLY A 653 -13.55 12.76 -4.26
N THR A 654 -13.27 11.46 -4.18
CA THR A 654 -12.44 10.73 -5.14
C THR A 654 -13.24 10.53 -6.41
N LEU A 655 -12.96 11.36 -7.43
CA LEU A 655 -13.65 11.35 -8.70
C LEU A 655 -12.76 10.77 -9.79
N HIS A 656 -13.30 9.83 -10.57
CA HIS A 656 -12.65 9.26 -11.74
C HIS A 656 -13.68 8.98 -12.83
N ALA A 657 -13.25 8.98 -14.10
CA ALA A 657 -14.13 8.81 -15.25
C ALA A 657 -14.94 7.49 -15.24
N THR A 658 -14.46 6.47 -14.52
CA THR A 658 -15.20 5.21 -14.34
C THR A 658 -15.73 5.07 -12.91
N ALA A 659 -14.85 4.90 -11.92
CA ALA A 659 -15.20 4.74 -10.53
C ALA A 659 -14.09 5.18 -9.58
N ALA A 660 -14.47 5.62 -8.38
CA ALA A 660 -13.55 5.98 -7.30
C ALA A 660 -12.66 4.80 -6.87
N LEU A 661 -13.20 3.58 -6.84
CA LEU A 661 -12.48 2.35 -6.50
C LEU A 661 -12.63 1.28 -7.60
N LEU A 662 -11.51 0.81 -8.14
CA LEU A 662 -11.46 -0.37 -8.99
C LEU A 662 -11.18 -1.62 -8.15
N SER A 663 -12.17 -2.51 -8.11
CA SER A 663 -12.19 -3.72 -7.28
C SER A 663 -12.16 -4.99 -8.13
N ASN A 664 -11.24 -5.89 -7.77
CA ASN A 664 -11.20 -7.26 -8.26
C ASN A 664 -11.63 -8.27 -7.18
N ASN A 665 -11.81 -7.83 -5.93
CA ASN A 665 -12.29 -8.67 -4.83
C ASN A 665 -13.14 -7.84 -3.86
N PRO A 666 -14.44 -7.64 -4.16
CA PRO A 666 -15.36 -6.92 -3.27
C PRO A 666 -15.51 -7.54 -1.87
N ALA A 667 -15.21 -8.83 -1.70
CA ALA A 667 -15.37 -9.53 -0.41
C ALA A 667 -14.52 -8.98 0.75
N VAL A 668 -13.48 -8.20 0.42
CA VAL A 668 -12.57 -7.61 1.39
C VAL A 668 -12.73 -6.09 1.50
N ILE A 669 -13.83 -5.54 1.01
CA ILE A 669 -14.25 -4.15 1.25
C ILE A 669 -15.39 -4.19 2.27
N LYS A 670 -15.10 -3.75 3.49
CA LYS A 670 -16.05 -3.87 4.62
C LYS A 670 -16.14 -2.58 5.40
N ASN A 671 -17.33 -2.24 5.87
CA ASN A 671 -17.54 -1.06 6.72
C ASN A 671 -16.97 0.24 6.13
N CYS A 672 -16.85 0.33 4.81
CA CYS A 672 -16.28 1.49 4.14
C CYS A 672 -17.39 2.50 3.82
N THR A 673 -17.06 3.78 3.89
CA THR A 673 -17.99 4.86 3.56
C THR A 673 -17.57 5.52 2.25
N PHE A 674 -18.50 5.62 1.30
CA PHE A 674 -18.31 6.28 0.01
C PHE A 674 -19.19 7.54 -0.03
N THR A 675 -18.55 8.70 -0.12
CA THR A 675 -19.22 10.01 -0.15
C THR A 675 -18.74 10.85 -1.32
N THR A 676 -19.67 11.44 -2.06
CA THR A 676 -19.38 12.32 -3.21
C THR A 676 -18.34 11.74 -4.17
N THR A 677 -18.46 10.44 -4.46
CA THR A 677 -17.57 9.63 -5.31
C THR A 677 -18.00 9.62 -6.78
N ASN A 678 -19.00 10.44 -7.12
CA ASN A 678 -19.51 10.67 -8.47
C ASN A 678 -19.36 12.16 -8.82
N ASP A 679 -19.12 12.44 -10.10
CA ASP A 679 -18.84 13.78 -10.65
C ASP A 679 -20.12 14.62 -10.81
N GLY A 680 -21.00 14.57 -9.81
CA GLY A 680 -22.34 15.17 -9.80
C GLY A 680 -23.37 14.43 -10.66
N ASP A 681 -23.04 14.12 -11.91
CA ASP A 681 -23.95 13.51 -12.88
C ASP A 681 -23.56 12.10 -13.31
N ILE A 682 -22.27 11.75 -13.26
CA ILE A 682 -21.72 10.50 -13.77
C ILE A 682 -20.67 9.91 -12.81
N GLY A 683 -20.37 8.62 -12.98
CA GLY A 683 -19.29 7.93 -12.25
C GLY A 683 -19.81 7.08 -11.10
N HIS A 684 -19.00 6.13 -10.66
CA HIS A 684 -19.41 5.10 -9.71
C HIS A 684 -18.53 5.11 -8.45
N SER A 685 -19.07 4.66 -7.32
CA SER A 685 -18.25 4.48 -6.12
C SER A 685 -17.27 3.32 -6.31
N ILE A 686 -17.75 2.21 -6.90
CA ILE A 686 -16.95 1.01 -7.12
C ILE A 686 -17.18 0.48 -8.53
N GLN A 687 -16.10 0.12 -9.22
CA GLN A 687 -16.13 -0.73 -10.41
C GLN A 687 -15.66 -2.14 -10.04
N ILE A 688 -16.44 -3.15 -10.41
CA ILE A 688 -16.10 -4.57 -10.25
C ILE A 688 -15.73 -5.13 -11.61
N ASN A 689 -14.50 -5.60 -11.75
CA ASN A 689 -13.98 -6.13 -13.02
C ASN A 689 -13.81 -7.65 -13.03
N THR A 690 -14.13 -8.32 -11.92
CA THR A 690 -13.97 -9.78 -11.76
C THR A 690 -15.29 -10.38 -11.30
N ALA A 691 -15.73 -11.45 -11.97
CA ALA A 691 -16.95 -12.16 -11.65
C ALA A 691 -16.78 -13.03 -10.39
N GLY A 692 -17.87 -13.23 -9.64
CA GLY A 692 -17.85 -14.06 -8.44
C GLY A 692 -19.00 -13.75 -7.49
N THR A 693 -19.05 -14.53 -6.40
CA THR A 693 -19.95 -14.30 -5.27
C THR A 693 -19.14 -13.72 -4.12
N TYR A 694 -19.51 -12.53 -3.65
CA TYR A 694 -18.78 -11.77 -2.66
C TYR A 694 -19.67 -11.44 -1.46
N ALA A 695 -19.14 -11.61 -0.25
CA ALA A 695 -19.68 -10.91 0.91
C ALA A 695 -19.49 -9.39 0.71
N PHE A 696 -20.42 -8.55 1.12
CA PHE A 696 -20.35 -7.13 0.87
C PHE A 696 -20.96 -6.34 2.02
N ASP A 697 -20.27 -6.42 3.16
CA ASP A 697 -20.85 -6.12 4.47
C ASP A 697 -20.53 -4.70 4.95
N GLY A 698 -21.56 -4.01 5.46
CA GLY A 698 -21.44 -2.74 6.20
C GLY A 698 -20.97 -1.53 5.39
N ASN A 699 -20.88 -1.63 4.07
CA ASN A 699 -20.49 -0.49 3.24
C ASN A 699 -21.65 0.51 3.12
N ILE A 700 -21.33 1.80 3.23
CA ILE A 700 -22.27 2.91 3.21
C ILE A 700 -22.03 3.73 1.94
N PHE A 701 -23.09 4.05 1.21
CA PHE A 701 -23.03 4.83 -0.02
C PHE A 701 -23.90 6.07 0.08
N THR A 702 -23.37 7.22 -0.29
CA THR A 702 -24.13 8.47 -0.32
C THR A 702 -23.97 9.16 -1.66
N GLY A 703 -25.08 9.73 -2.16
CA GLY A 703 -25.10 10.41 -3.47
C GLY A 703 -25.25 9.47 -4.67
N GLY A 704 -25.44 8.15 -4.45
CA GLY A 704 -25.84 7.21 -5.49
C GLY A 704 -27.18 7.59 -6.13
N GLY A 705 -27.32 7.38 -7.43
CA GLY A 705 -28.59 7.62 -8.12
C GLY A 705 -29.59 6.48 -7.95
N PRO A 706 -30.81 6.59 -8.51
CA PRO A 706 -31.85 5.59 -8.32
C PRO A 706 -31.43 4.18 -8.77
N ALA A 707 -32.03 3.16 -8.14
CA ALA A 707 -31.83 1.76 -8.51
C ALA A 707 -32.24 1.52 -9.97
N ALA A 708 -31.57 0.56 -10.61
CA ALA A 708 -31.92 0.14 -11.96
C ALA A 708 -33.34 -0.42 -12.00
N PHE A 709 -34.06 -0.17 -13.09
CA PHE A 709 -35.36 -0.80 -13.31
C PHE A 709 -35.50 -1.28 -14.75
N GLY A 710 -36.27 -2.36 -14.90
CA GLY A 710 -36.71 -2.87 -16.18
C GLY A 710 -38.06 -2.28 -16.58
N PHE A 711 -38.28 -2.09 -17.89
CA PHE A 711 -39.56 -1.72 -18.46
C PHE A 711 -39.82 -2.54 -19.73
N HIS A 712 -41.09 -2.83 -19.99
CA HIS A 712 -41.53 -3.62 -21.13
C HIS A 712 -41.72 -2.73 -22.37
N THR A 713 -41.00 -3.05 -23.43
CA THR A 713 -40.89 -2.22 -24.65
C THR A 713 -42.22 -1.96 -25.36
N GLN A 714 -43.25 -2.79 -25.12
CA GLN A 714 -44.55 -2.65 -25.76
C GLN A 714 -45.63 -2.00 -24.88
N THR A 715 -45.55 -2.17 -23.56
CA THR A 715 -46.64 -1.75 -22.65
C THR A 715 -46.29 -0.52 -21.84
N ASP A 716 -44.99 -0.29 -21.62
CA ASP A 716 -44.53 0.79 -20.75
C ASP A 716 -44.02 1.99 -21.58
N VAL A 717 -43.78 1.80 -22.88
CA VAL A 717 -43.38 2.84 -23.83
C VAL A 717 -44.63 3.43 -24.49
N ASP A 718 -44.84 4.74 -24.36
CA ASP A 718 -45.82 5.49 -25.12
C ASP A 718 -45.10 6.31 -26.20
N PRO A 719 -45.11 5.86 -27.47
CA PRO A 719 -44.43 6.56 -28.56
C PRO A 719 -45.18 7.84 -29.00
N SER A 720 -46.44 8.03 -28.61
CA SER A 720 -47.18 9.26 -28.90
C SER A 720 -46.84 10.36 -27.89
N ALA A 721 -46.68 9.98 -26.62
CA ALA A 721 -46.26 10.88 -25.56
C ALA A 721 -44.74 11.05 -25.46
N GLU A 722 -43.97 10.16 -26.09
CA GLU A 722 -42.50 10.07 -26.00
C GLU A 722 -42.03 9.84 -24.56
N THR A 723 -42.72 8.93 -23.86
CA THR A 723 -42.46 8.62 -22.44
C THR A 723 -42.35 7.13 -22.16
N VAL A 724 -41.54 6.78 -21.16
CA VAL A 724 -41.52 5.46 -20.52
C VAL A 724 -42.17 5.55 -19.14
N THR A 725 -43.07 4.62 -18.84
CA THR A 725 -43.82 4.56 -17.57
C THR A 725 -43.09 3.66 -16.56
N LYS A 726 -42.79 4.21 -15.39
CA LYS A 726 -42.30 3.48 -14.22
C LYS A 726 -42.77 4.19 -12.97
N SER A 727 -43.65 3.54 -12.20
CA SER A 727 -44.15 4.12 -10.96
C SER A 727 -43.04 4.44 -9.98
N THR A 728 -43.03 5.66 -9.45
CA THR A 728 -42.04 6.16 -8.47
C THR A 728 -40.61 5.90 -8.92
N HIS A 729 -40.24 6.42 -10.10
CA HIS A 729 -38.93 6.14 -10.70
C HIS A 729 -37.73 6.77 -9.96
N GLY A 730 -37.95 7.75 -9.09
CA GLY A 730 -36.90 8.39 -8.27
C GLY A 730 -35.95 9.36 -8.97
N TYR A 731 -35.91 9.36 -10.31
CA TYR A 731 -35.17 10.35 -11.11
C TYR A 731 -35.75 11.77 -11.05
N SER A 732 -34.87 12.77 -11.19
CA SER A 732 -35.19 14.19 -11.36
C SER A 732 -34.75 14.71 -12.74
N ASP A 733 -35.25 15.87 -13.13
CA ASP A 733 -34.85 16.53 -14.39
C ASP A 733 -33.33 16.75 -14.47
N GLY A 734 -32.73 16.28 -15.56
CA GLY A 734 -31.30 16.38 -15.84
C GLY A 734 -30.45 15.24 -15.28
N ASP A 735 -31.01 14.26 -14.57
CA ASP A 735 -30.27 13.07 -14.15
C ASP A 735 -29.79 12.28 -15.38
N ALA A 736 -28.55 11.80 -15.34
CA ALA A 736 -27.96 11.02 -16.41
C ALA A 736 -28.21 9.51 -16.22
N ILE A 737 -28.52 8.82 -17.31
CA ILE A 737 -28.82 7.39 -17.36
C ILE A 737 -28.11 6.68 -18.51
N TYR A 738 -27.93 5.38 -18.37
CA TYR A 738 -27.58 4.48 -19.46
C TYR A 738 -28.75 3.56 -19.77
N TYR A 739 -29.13 3.52 -21.04
CA TYR A 739 -30.12 2.58 -21.56
C TYR A 739 -29.44 1.29 -22.01
N GLN A 740 -30.05 0.13 -21.71
CA GLN A 740 -29.58 -1.17 -22.19
C GLN A 740 -30.71 -2.10 -22.62
N ASP A 741 -30.53 -2.76 -23.76
CA ASP A 741 -31.47 -3.76 -24.28
C ASP A 741 -31.14 -5.20 -23.83
N GLN A 742 -29.99 -5.40 -23.18
CA GLN A 742 -29.47 -6.70 -22.74
C GLN A 742 -29.29 -7.72 -23.89
N GLY A 743 -28.93 -7.24 -25.09
CA GLY A 743 -28.85 -8.06 -26.30
C GLY A 743 -30.23 -8.35 -26.91
N GLY A 744 -31.26 -7.61 -26.49
CA GLY A 744 -32.59 -7.61 -27.09
C GLY A 744 -32.56 -7.21 -28.56
N SER A 745 -33.60 -7.59 -29.28
CA SER A 745 -33.80 -7.26 -30.70
C SER A 745 -34.77 -6.11 -30.92
N ASP A 746 -35.56 -5.74 -29.89
CA ASP A 746 -36.48 -4.61 -29.97
C ASP A 746 -35.69 -3.30 -30.10
N THR A 747 -36.13 -2.43 -31.01
CA THR A 747 -35.58 -1.07 -31.13
C THR A 747 -36.67 -0.08 -30.74
N ILE A 748 -36.40 0.72 -29.71
CA ILE A 748 -37.36 1.70 -29.17
C ILE A 748 -36.91 3.13 -29.42
N GLY A 749 -36.04 3.35 -30.40
CA GLY A 749 -35.44 4.66 -30.70
C GLY A 749 -34.29 5.09 -29.78
N LEU A 750 -33.92 4.25 -28.80
CA LEU A 750 -32.71 4.40 -27.99
C LEU A 750 -31.60 3.46 -28.45
N THR A 751 -30.34 3.87 -28.27
CA THR A 751 -29.15 3.08 -28.63
C THR A 751 -28.57 2.39 -27.40
N ASP A 752 -28.37 1.07 -27.48
CA ASP A 752 -27.80 0.26 -26.39
C ASP A 752 -26.47 0.85 -25.87
N GLY A 753 -26.33 0.85 -24.55
CA GLY A 753 -25.16 1.37 -23.84
C GLY A 753 -24.96 2.88 -23.90
N SER A 754 -25.86 3.64 -24.55
CA SER A 754 -25.70 5.08 -24.71
C SER A 754 -26.17 5.88 -23.49
N LEU A 755 -25.52 7.03 -23.27
CA LEU A 755 -25.85 7.98 -22.22
C LEU A 755 -27.03 8.86 -22.68
N TYR A 756 -28.02 9.03 -21.81
CA TYR A 756 -29.15 9.93 -21.99
C TYR A 756 -29.39 10.73 -20.71
N TYR A 757 -30.19 11.80 -20.81
CA TYR A 757 -30.60 12.62 -19.66
C TYR A 757 -32.11 12.61 -19.50
N VAL A 758 -32.57 12.51 -18.27
CA VAL A 758 -33.98 12.31 -17.92
C VAL A 758 -34.72 13.64 -17.77
N ASN A 759 -35.92 13.75 -18.35
CA ASN A 759 -36.96 14.67 -17.90
C ASN A 759 -38.05 13.87 -17.19
N ALA A 760 -38.31 14.18 -15.92
CA ALA A 760 -39.33 13.56 -15.08
C ALA A 760 -40.69 14.23 -15.35
N VAL A 761 -41.35 13.81 -16.43
CA VAL A 761 -42.63 14.36 -16.90
C VAL A 761 -43.70 14.30 -15.80
N THR A 762 -43.72 13.19 -15.06
CA THR A 762 -44.48 13.02 -13.81
C THR A 762 -43.64 12.22 -12.81
N ALA A 763 -44.19 11.86 -11.65
CA ALA A 763 -43.52 10.94 -10.72
C ALA A 763 -43.43 9.49 -11.24
N ASP A 764 -44.17 9.18 -12.31
CA ASP A 764 -44.33 7.84 -12.85
C ASP A 764 -43.95 7.73 -14.33
N THR A 765 -43.52 8.82 -14.99
CA THR A 765 -43.21 8.84 -16.43
C THR A 765 -41.98 9.68 -16.76
N LEU A 766 -41.16 9.17 -17.68
CA LEU A 766 -39.86 9.73 -18.06
C LEU A 766 -39.75 9.96 -19.56
N SER A 767 -39.15 11.08 -19.97
CA SER A 767 -38.64 11.31 -21.34
C SER A 767 -37.11 11.39 -21.33
N PHE A 768 -36.47 11.08 -22.46
CA PHE A 768 -35.01 11.05 -22.58
C PHE A 768 -34.48 12.08 -23.57
N TYR A 769 -33.32 12.66 -23.26
CA TYR A 769 -32.69 13.72 -24.04
C TYR A 769 -31.19 13.45 -24.26
N ASP A 770 -30.63 14.10 -25.28
CA ASP A 770 -29.21 14.05 -25.64
C ASP A 770 -28.29 14.81 -24.67
N THR A 771 -28.79 15.83 -24.00
CA THR A 771 -28.03 16.68 -23.08
C THR A 771 -28.82 17.03 -21.82
N LYS A 772 -28.10 17.23 -20.71
CA LYS A 772 -28.67 17.69 -19.43
C LYS A 772 -29.46 18.99 -19.58
N VAL A 773 -28.96 19.93 -20.38
CA VAL A 773 -29.60 21.23 -20.59
C VAL A 773 -30.97 21.06 -21.25
N ASN A 774 -31.07 20.21 -22.27
CA ASN A 774 -32.34 19.94 -22.94
C ASN A 774 -33.32 19.18 -22.04
N ALA A 775 -32.83 18.21 -21.25
CA ALA A 775 -33.64 17.48 -20.28
C ALA A 775 -34.28 18.39 -19.22
N ILE A 776 -33.53 19.38 -18.71
CA ILE A 776 -34.05 20.36 -17.73
C ILE A 776 -35.01 21.35 -18.39
N ALA A 777 -34.73 21.76 -19.63
CA ALA A 777 -35.59 22.69 -20.36
C ALA A 777 -36.93 22.05 -20.79
N GLY A 778 -36.93 20.74 -21.04
CA GLY A 778 -38.06 20.01 -21.61
C GLY A 778 -38.34 20.38 -23.08
N GLY A 779 -39.49 19.94 -23.59
CA GLY A 779 -39.92 20.21 -24.97
C GLY A 779 -39.32 19.24 -26.01
N SER A 780 -39.24 19.65 -27.28
CA SER A 780 -38.85 18.75 -28.39
C SER A 780 -37.37 18.82 -28.78
N THR A 781 -36.63 19.85 -28.35
CA THR A 781 -35.21 19.98 -28.70
C THR A 781 -34.38 18.93 -27.99
N GLY A 782 -33.65 18.10 -28.75
CA GLY A 782 -32.77 17.08 -28.20
C GLY A 782 -33.48 15.88 -27.55
N ARG A 783 -34.82 15.82 -27.59
CA ARG A 783 -35.60 14.69 -27.07
C ARG A 783 -35.44 13.47 -27.99
N ALA A 784 -35.20 12.30 -27.41
CA ALA A 784 -35.22 11.04 -28.14
C ALA A 784 -36.64 10.73 -28.61
N ASN A 785 -36.76 10.27 -29.86
CA ASN A 785 -38.02 9.74 -30.37
C ASN A 785 -38.09 8.25 -30.06
N LEU A 786 -39.13 7.83 -29.39
CA LEU A 786 -39.39 6.48 -28.95
C LEU A 786 -40.29 5.73 -29.95
N SER A 787 -40.11 4.43 -29.99
CA SER A 787 -41.01 3.49 -30.67
C SER A 787 -41.35 2.36 -29.71
N ASP A 788 -42.52 1.75 -29.87
CA ASP A 788 -42.85 0.52 -29.14
C ASP A 788 -42.11 -0.69 -29.73
N GLY A 789 -41.80 -1.67 -28.87
CA GLY A 789 -41.14 -2.92 -29.25
C GLY A 789 -42.12 -3.90 -29.89
N ALA A 790 -41.68 -4.58 -30.95
CA ALA A 790 -42.50 -5.57 -31.65
C ALA A 790 -42.57 -6.92 -30.91
N ALA A 791 -41.54 -7.28 -30.14
CA ALA A 791 -41.42 -8.56 -29.46
C ALA A 791 -41.83 -8.53 -27.97
N GLY A 792 -41.96 -7.34 -27.35
CA GLY A 792 -42.33 -7.21 -25.94
C GLY A 792 -41.20 -7.67 -25.00
N GLN A 793 -40.01 -7.10 -25.19
CA GLN A 793 -38.83 -7.40 -24.37
C GLN A 793 -38.75 -6.49 -23.14
N THR A 794 -37.97 -6.89 -22.12
CA THR A 794 -37.67 -6.04 -20.96
C THR A 794 -36.31 -5.39 -21.16
N HIS A 795 -36.30 -4.06 -21.26
CA HIS A 795 -35.07 -3.27 -21.34
C HIS A 795 -34.84 -2.55 -20.02
N TYR A 796 -33.61 -2.06 -19.79
CA TYR A 796 -33.18 -1.52 -18.51
C TYR A 796 -32.71 -0.08 -18.62
N ILE A 797 -32.98 0.67 -17.56
CA ILE A 797 -32.39 1.98 -17.30
C ILE A 797 -31.50 1.88 -16.08
N TYR A 798 -30.25 2.30 -16.24
CA TYR A 798 -29.27 2.39 -15.16
C TYR A 798 -28.95 3.84 -14.87
N SER A 799 -28.92 4.21 -13.59
CA SER A 799 -28.35 5.49 -13.18
C SER A 799 -26.88 5.56 -13.61
N ALA A 800 -26.48 6.68 -14.23
CA ALA A 800 -25.08 6.94 -14.58
C ALA A 800 -24.19 7.19 -13.35
N LYS A 801 -24.82 7.40 -12.18
CA LYS A 801 -24.20 7.56 -10.87
C LYS A 801 -24.56 6.41 -9.90
N ALA A 802 -24.79 5.21 -10.41
CA ALA A 802 -24.99 4.03 -9.57
C ALA A 802 -23.76 3.77 -8.68
N ASP A 803 -23.96 3.22 -7.49
CA ASP A 803 -22.88 2.98 -6.53
C ASP A 803 -21.84 1.99 -7.05
N VAL A 804 -22.33 0.90 -7.66
CA VAL A 804 -21.50 -0.19 -8.18
C VAL A 804 -21.69 -0.33 -9.68
N TYR A 805 -20.58 -0.41 -10.40
CA TYR A 805 -20.54 -0.75 -11.82
C TYR A 805 -19.90 -2.11 -12.02
N ASN A 806 -20.68 -3.10 -12.47
CA ASN A 806 -20.18 -4.40 -12.90
C ASN A 806 -19.74 -4.32 -14.36
N SER A 807 -18.43 -4.38 -14.60
CA SER A 807 -17.82 -4.28 -15.92
C SER A 807 -17.31 -5.62 -16.47
N THR A 808 -17.90 -6.74 -16.07
CA THR A 808 -17.39 -8.09 -16.40
C THR A 808 -17.76 -8.59 -17.81
N GLY A 809 -18.52 -7.80 -18.58
CA GLY A 809 -18.79 -7.97 -20.02
C GLY A 809 -19.69 -9.15 -20.44
N SER A 810 -19.88 -10.19 -19.62
CA SER A 810 -20.81 -11.33 -19.87
C SER A 810 -21.06 -12.21 -18.63
N SER A 811 -20.62 -11.80 -17.45
CA SER A 811 -20.58 -12.66 -16.26
C SER A 811 -21.47 -12.14 -15.14
N THR A 812 -21.82 -13.04 -14.24
CA THR A 812 -22.61 -12.73 -13.06
C THR A 812 -21.71 -12.35 -11.88
N VAL A 813 -22.05 -11.24 -11.23
CA VAL A 813 -21.55 -10.88 -9.90
C VAL A 813 -22.69 -11.06 -8.90
N THR A 814 -22.42 -11.69 -7.76
CA THR A 814 -23.37 -11.77 -6.65
C THR A 814 -22.78 -11.04 -5.45
N LEU A 815 -23.51 -10.04 -4.93
CA LEU A 815 -23.15 -9.30 -3.73
C LEU A 815 -24.09 -9.69 -2.60
N ASN A 816 -23.57 -10.35 -1.57
CA ASN A 816 -24.31 -10.71 -0.36
C ASN A 816 -24.15 -9.59 0.67
N VAL A 817 -25.19 -8.78 0.87
CA VAL A 817 -25.18 -7.62 1.76
C VAL A 817 -25.87 -7.95 3.09
N THR A 818 -25.30 -7.45 4.19
CA THR A 818 -25.81 -7.66 5.56
C THR A 818 -26.07 -6.34 6.31
N GLY A 819 -25.90 -5.18 5.65
CA GLY A 819 -26.11 -3.83 6.20
C GLY A 819 -27.43 -3.17 5.78
N THR A 820 -27.65 -1.93 6.24
CA THR A 820 -28.85 -1.13 5.91
C THR A 820 -28.80 -0.51 4.52
N ASP A 821 -27.59 -0.18 4.04
CA ASP A 821 -27.41 0.44 2.74
C ASP A 821 -27.26 -0.63 1.66
N ILE A 822 -28.20 -0.62 0.71
CA ILE A 822 -28.18 -1.49 -0.46
C ILE A 822 -27.52 -0.69 -1.59
N PRO A 823 -26.40 -1.14 -2.17
CA PRO A 823 -25.78 -0.42 -3.28
C PRO A 823 -26.73 -0.40 -4.47
N THR A 824 -26.75 0.68 -5.23
CA THR A 824 -27.35 0.72 -6.57
C THR A 824 -26.36 0.20 -7.61
N VAL A 825 -26.84 -0.55 -8.60
CA VAL A 825 -25.96 -1.25 -9.54
C VAL A 825 -26.23 -0.84 -10.98
N ARG A 826 -25.14 -0.64 -11.73
CA ARG A 826 -25.08 -0.63 -13.18
C ARG A 826 -24.31 -1.85 -13.69
N ASN A 827 -24.81 -2.47 -14.75
CA ASN A 827 -24.10 -3.53 -15.46
C ASN A 827 -23.53 -3.00 -16.79
N SER A 828 -22.39 -3.52 -17.24
CA SER A 828 -22.01 -3.45 -18.65
C SER A 828 -22.87 -4.41 -19.48
N ASN A 829 -22.92 -4.22 -20.80
CA ASN A 829 -23.69 -5.10 -21.68
C ASN A 829 -23.32 -6.58 -21.42
N GLY A 830 -24.33 -7.45 -21.34
CA GLY A 830 -24.21 -8.88 -21.04
C GLY A 830 -23.86 -9.24 -19.58
N SER A 831 -23.60 -8.27 -18.71
CA SER A 831 -23.27 -8.53 -17.30
C SER A 831 -24.51 -8.52 -16.43
N THR A 832 -24.51 -9.35 -15.39
CA THR A 832 -25.61 -9.41 -14.42
C THR A 832 -25.08 -9.24 -13.02
N THR A 833 -25.80 -8.49 -12.18
CA THR A 833 -25.48 -8.39 -10.76
C THR A 833 -26.68 -8.76 -9.92
N ASN A 834 -26.50 -9.73 -9.03
CA ASN A 834 -27.47 -10.11 -8.02
C ASN A 834 -27.07 -9.48 -6.69
N VAL A 835 -27.90 -8.58 -6.15
CA VAL A 835 -27.71 -8.05 -4.80
C VAL A 835 -28.65 -8.81 -3.87
N ILE A 836 -28.08 -9.64 -3.02
CA ILE A 836 -28.80 -10.52 -2.09
C ILE A 836 -28.66 -9.94 -0.69
N GLN A 837 -29.78 -9.58 -0.10
CA GLN A 837 -29.85 -9.20 1.31
C GLN A 837 -30.39 -10.40 2.10
N SER A 838 -29.58 -10.95 3.01
CA SER A 838 -30.04 -12.02 3.89
C SER A 838 -30.90 -11.41 5.00
N VAL A 839 -32.18 -11.75 5.01
CA VAL A 839 -33.16 -11.24 5.98
C VAL A 839 -33.70 -12.37 6.85
N THR A 840 -34.07 -12.05 8.09
CA THR A 840 -34.68 -13.03 9.00
C THR A 840 -36.18 -13.14 8.76
N VAL A 841 -36.68 -14.37 8.65
CA VAL A 841 -38.11 -14.70 8.66
C VAL A 841 -38.39 -15.52 9.91
N ALA A 842 -39.26 -15.04 10.79
CA ALA A 842 -39.53 -15.66 12.08
C ALA A 842 -41.02 -15.68 12.42
N LEU A 843 -41.42 -16.66 13.22
CA LEU A 843 -42.76 -16.75 13.79
C LEU A 843 -42.68 -17.28 15.23
N THR A 844 -43.47 -16.68 16.11
CA THR A 844 -43.75 -17.22 17.45
C THR A 844 -45.17 -17.75 17.48
N VAL A 845 -45.36 -18.97 17.98
CA VAL A 845 -46.68 -19.59 18.13
C VAL A 845 -47.01 -19.74 19.61
N VAL A 846 -48.14 -19.18 19.98
CA VAL A 846 -48.70 -19.26 21.34
C VAL A 846 -50.13 -19.75 21.31
N ASP A 847 -50.65 -20.22 22.43
CA ASP A 847 -52.08 -20.51 22.59
C ASP A 847 -52.88 -19.27 23.03
N GLU A 848 -54.19 -19.44 23.25
CA GLU A 848 -55.09 -18.37 23.70
C GLU A 848 -54.74 -17.80 25.09
N ALA A 849 -53.97 -18.54 25.90
CA ALA A 849 -53.42 -18.09 27.17
C ALA A 849 -52.04 -17.41 27.02
N THR A 850 -51.55 -17.27 25.78
CA THR A 850 -50.22 -16.76 25.40
C THR A 850 -49.06 -17.68 25.81
N ASP A 851 -49.35 -18.93 26.17
CA ASP A 851 -48.32 -19.91 26.46
C ASP A 851 -47.70 -20.44 25.15
N PRO A 852 -46.36 -20.61 25.07
CA PRO A 852 -45.73 -21.10 23.86
C PRO A 852 -46.13 -22.51 23.49
N VAL A 853 -46.34 -22.78 22.20
CA VAL A 853 -46.71 -24.10 21.70
C VAL A 853 -45.53 -24.73 20.96
N GLU A 854 -44.96 -25.78 21.54
CA GLU A 854 -43.86 -26.59 20.96
C GLU A 854 -44.37 -27.55 19.87
N GLY A 855 -43.51 -27.88 18.90
CA GLY A 855 -43.79 -28.94 17.93
C GLY A 855 -44.82 -28.58 16.87
N VAL A 856 -45.16 -27.29 16.72
CA VAL A 856 -46.12 -26.82 15.72
C VAL A 856 -45.47 -26.73 14.36
N GLN A 857 -46.01 -27.43 13.37
CA GLN A 857 -45.53 -27.38 12.00
C GLN A 857 -45.89 -26.05 11.34
N ILE A 858 -44.87 -25.33 10.88
CA ILE A 858 -45.00 -24.04 10.19
C ILE A 858 -44.55 -24.18 8.75
N TYR A 859 -45.38 -23.67 7.84
CA TYR A 859 -45.17 -23.69 6.41
C TYR A 859 -45.25 -22.29 5.84
N PHE A 860 -44.12 -21.77 5.36
CA PHE A 860 -44.05 -20.51 4.62
C PHE A 860 -43.92 -20.81 3.13
N GLN A 861 -44.93 -20.41 2.35
CA GLN A 861 -44.93 -20.52 0.88
C GLN A 861 -45.02 -19.14 0.24
N LYS A 862 -44.41 -19.00 -0.94
CA LYS A 862 -44.69 -17.85 -1.82
C LYS A 862 -46.18 -17.81 -2.14
N SER A 863 -46.75 -16.61 -2.18
CA SER A 863 -48.16 -16.36 -2.46
C SER A 863 -48.33 -15.33 -3.57
N ALA A 864 -47.79 -15.60 -4.76
CA ALA A 864 -48.10 -14.78 -5.92
C ALA A 864 -49.59 -14.92 -6.27
N THR A 865 -50.25 -13.83 -6.68
CA THR A 865 -51.66 -13.83 -7.10
C THR A 865 -51.91 -14.93 -8.14
N GLY A 866 -52.58 -16.00 -7.73
CA GLY A 866 -52.99 -17.10 -8.62
C GLY A 866 -51.99 -18.26 -8.80
N LYS A 867 -50.84 -18.31 -8.10
CA LYS A 867 -49.93 -19.48 -8.15
C LYS A 867 -49.79 -20.14 -6.77
N THR A 868 -50.55 -21.22 -6.55
CA THR A 868 -50.44 -22.10 -5.37
C THR A 868 -49.41 -23.22 -5.56
N TRP A 869 -48.88 -23.38 -6.79
CA TRP A 869 -47.89 -24.38 -7.20
C TRP A 869 -46.90 -23.71 -8.16
N ASN A 870 -45.60 -23.86 -7.91
CA ASN A 870 -44.57 -23.05 -8.53
C ASN A 870 -43.94 -23.71 -9.77
N TYR A 871 -43.98 -25.04 -9.87
CA TYR A 871 -43.32 -25.80 -10.93
C TYR A 871 -44.14 -27.02 -11.36
N THR A 872 -43.77 -27.63 -12.48
CA THR A 872 -44.30 -28.91 -12.96
C THR A 872 -43.18 -29.94 -13.10
N SER A 873 -43.49 -31.21 -12.82
CA SER A 873 -42.53 -32.31 -12.94
C SER A 873 -42.06 -32.49 -14.39
N ALA A 874 -40.76 -32.76 -14.57
CA ALA A 874 -40.22 -33.18 -15.86
C ALA A 874 -40.56 -34.66 -16.15
N ALA A 875 -40.71 -35.02 -17.43
CA ALA A 875 -41.15 -36.36 -17.84
C ALA A 875 -40.19 -37.51 -17.47
N GLY A 876 -38.96 -37.22 -17.03
CA GLY A 876 -37.92 -38.21 -16.73
C GLY A 876 -37.86 -38.72 -15.29
N ASN A 877 -38.64 -38.14 -14.36
CA ASN A 877 -38.56 -38.47 -12.93
C ASN A 877 -39.11 -39.87 -12.64
N SER A 878 -38.23 -40.80 -12.29
CA SER A 878 -38.50 -42.21 -12.06
C SER A 878 -38.40 -42.58 -10.57
N ALA A 879 -39.14 -43.61 -10.18
CA ALA A 879 -39.11 -44.10 -8.79
C ALA A 879 -37.71 -44.64 -8.45
N GLY A 880 -37.03 -44.03 -7.50
CA GLY A 880 -35.66 -44.37 -7.08
C GLY A 880 -34.61 -43.35 -7.49
N ASP A 881 -34.96 -42.27 -8.19
CA ASP A 881 -34.01 -41.23 -8.57
C ASP A 881 -33.46 -40.48 -7.34
N VAL A 882 -32.25 -39.92 -7.48
CA VAL A 882 -31.51 -39.18 -6.42
C VAL A 882 -31.88 -37.71 -6.48
N ASP A 883 -32.44 -37.31 -7.60
CA ASP A 883 -32.68 -35.95 -7.97
C ASP A 883 -34.12 -35.83 -8.44
N PHE A 884 -34.65 -34.62 -8.40
CA PHE A 884 -35.96 -34.29 -8.92
C PHE A 884 -35.83 -33.13 -9.91
N VAL A 885 -36.28 -33.33 -11.14
CA VAL A 885 -36.16 -32.33 -12.22
C VAL A 885 -37.51 -31.69 -12.51
N VAL A 886 -37.54 -30.36 -12.65
CA VAL A 886 -38.75 -29.61 -13.05
C VAL A 886 -38.65 -29.11 -14.49
N SER A 887 -39.79 -28.69 -15.05
CA SER A 887 -39.87 -28.22 -16.44
C SER A 887 -39.46 -26.76 -16.59
N GLU A 888 -39.68 -25.93 -15.57
CA GLU A 888 -39.41 -24.49 -15.56
C GLU A 888 -38.03 -24.15 -14.98
N THR A 889 -37.55 -22.93 -15.22
CA THR A 889 -36.34 -22.42 -14.57
C THR A 889 -36.62 -22.14 -13.09
N LEU A 890 -35.71 -22.55 -12.21
CA LEU A 890 -35.84 -22.35 -10.77
C LEU A 890 -35.60 -20.88 -10.40
N ASP A 891 -36.43 -20.35 -9.50
CA ASP A 891 -36.26 -18.99 -8.98
C ASP A 891 -34.96 -18.88 -8.15
N SER A 892 -34.24 -17.76 -8.29
CA SER A 892 -32.95 -17.54 -7.62
C SER A 892 -33.02 -17.32 -6.11
N ASP A 893 -34.22 -17.03 -5.60
CA ASP A 893 -34.51 -16.78 -4.19
C ASP A 893 -35.03 -18.03 -3.45
N LEU A 894 -35.04 -19.21 -4.10
CA LEU A 894 -35.35 -20.47 -3.42
C LEU A 894 -34.30 -20.77 -2.33
N PRO A 895 -34.72 -21.35 -1.18
CA PRO A 895 -33.78 -21.83 -0.17
C PRO A 895 -32.75 -22.79 -0.77
N GLN A 896 -31.48 -22.70 -0.37
CA GLN A 896 -30.46 -23.58 -0.96
C GLN A 896 -30.49 -25.02 -0.41
N THR A 897 -31.13 -25.22 0.74
CA THR A 897 -31.56 -26.53 1.23
C THR A 897 -33.01 -26.40 1.67
N GLY A 898 -33.78 -27.48 1.60
CA GLY A 898 -35.18 -27.39 2.00
C GLY A 898 -36.02 -28.57 1.57
N TRP A 899 -37.30 -28.31 1.41
CA TRP A 899 -38.32 -29.29 1.04
C TRP A 899 -38.79 -29.06 -0.39
N VAL A 900 -38.99 -30.14 -1.13
CA VAL A 900 -39.72 -30.15 -2.38
C VAL A 900 -41.00 -30.97 -2.19
N HIS A 901 -42.13 -30.35 -2.45
CA HIS A 901 -43.45 -30.93 -2.31
C HIS A 901 -43.99 -31.27 -3.69
N VAL A 902 -44.23 -32.55 -3.95
CA VAL A 902 -44.68 -33.02 -5.25
C VAL A 902 -46.09 -33.57 -5.12
N TRP A 903 -46.99 -33.05 -5.95
CA TRP A 903 -48.37 -33.48 -6.07
C TRP A 903 -48.53 -34.31 -7.34
N ASN A 904 -48.76 -35.61 -7.15
CA ASN A 904 -49.09 -36.49 -8.25
C ASN A 904 -50.57 -36.27 -8.62
N ALA A 905 -50.81 -35.60 -9.73
CA ALA A 905 -52.15 -35.21 -10.14
C ALA A 905 -52.99 -36.43 -10.57
N SER A 906 -52.35 -37.48 -11.06
CA SER A 906 -53.03 -38.69 -11.55
C SER A 906 -53.59 -39.57 -10.43
N THR A 907 -52.94 -39.56 -9.27
CA THR A 907 -53.36 -40.33 -8.09
C THR A 907 -53.93 -39.47 -6.98
N ASN A 908 -53.89 -38.14 -7.14
CA ASN A 908 -54.32 -37.17 -6.13
C ASN A 908 -53.59 -37.37 -4.79
N THR A 909 -52.28 -37.64 -4.86
CA THR A 909 -51.43 -37.89 -3.68
C THR A 909 -50.28 -36.88 -3.61
N LYS A 910 -49.86 -36.55 -2.38
CA LYS A 910 -48.73 -35.65 -2.10
C LYS A 910 -47.57 -36.44 -1.51
N GLN A 911 -46.36 -36.17 -1.98
CA GLN A 911 -45.12 -36.62 -1.35
C GLN A 911 -44.21 -35.42 -1.06
N ASN A 912 -43.44 -35.53 0.01
CA ASN A 912 -42.46 -34.51 0.38
C ASN A 912 -41.07 -35.14 0.38
N TYR A 913 -40.11 -34.45 -0.21
CA TYR A 913 -38.71 -34.85 -0.21
C TYR A 913 -37.87 -33.68 0.27
N ARG A 914 -36.72 -33.98 0.87
CA ARG A 914 -35.74 -32.96 1.25
C ARG A 914 -34.59 -32.92 0.26
N TYR A 915 -34.14 -31.72 -0.10
CA TYR A 915 -33.02 -31.49 -1.00
C TYR A 915 -31.84 -30.80 -0.30
N THR A 916 -30.64 -31.04 -0.82
CA THR A 916 -29.36 -30.50 -0.31
C THR A 916 -28.80 -29.38 -1.17
N SER A 917 -29.26 -29.27 -2.40
CA SER A 917 -28.96 -28.17 -3.31
C SER A 917 -29.93 -28.19 -4.48
N TRP A 918 -30.00 -27.07 -5.20
CA TRP A 918 -30.61 -27.02 -6.51
C TRP A 918 -29.70 -26.32 -7.52
N THR A 919 -29.93 -26.59 -8.80
CA THR A 919 -29.20 -25.98 -9.92
C THR A 919 -30.18 -25.44 -10.96
N ALA A 920 -30.22 -24.12 -11.14
CA ALA A 920 -31.16 -23.48 -12.09
C ALA A 920 -30.89 -23.87 -13.55
N SER A 921 -29.61 -24.00 -13.96
CA SER A 921 -29.25 -24.31 -15.34
C SER A 921 -29.70 -25.71 -15.79
N THR A 922 -29.74 -26.67 -14.86
CA THR A 922 -30.21 -28.03 -15.11
C THR A 922 -31.63 -28.28 -14.60
N LYS A 923 -32.25 -27.30 -13.93
CA LYS A 923 -33.60 -27.38 -13.35
C LYS A 923 -33.77 -28.53 -12.35
N THR A 924 -32.71 -28.83 -11.60
CA THR A 924 -32.59 -30.04 -10.78
C THR A 924 -32.50 -29.71 -9.30
N PHE A 925 -33.26 -30.43 -8.48
CA PHE A 925 -33.09 -30.54 -7.03
C PHE A 925 -32.34 -31.83 -6.71
N ALA A 926 -31.19 -31.73 -6.04
CA ALA A 926 -30.45 -32.89 -5.55
C ALA A 926 -30.98 -33.31 -4.18
N LEU A 927 -31.57 -34.50 -4.06
CA LEU A 927 -32.15 -34.97 -2.80
C LEU A 927 -31.06 -35.27 -1.76
N LYS A 928 -31.46 -35.43 -0.50
CA LYS A 928 -30.54 -35.83 0.57
C LYS A 928 -29.90 -37.20 0.29
N THR A 929 -28.78 -37.48 0.94
CA THR A 929 -28.14 -38.80 0.87
C THR A 929 -29.13 -39.90 1.27
N GLU A 930 -29.26 -40.91 0.41
CA GLU A 930 -30.18 -42.03 0.63
C GLU A 930 -29.95 -42.69 1.99
N VAL A 931 -31.06 -42.93 2.70
CA VAL A 931 -31.09 -43.73 3.93
C VAL A 931 -31.82 -45.01 3.60
N THR A 932 -31.23 -46.16 3.95
CA THR A 932 -31.85 -47.47 3.76
C THR A 932 -31.85 -48.27 5.05
N GLY A 933 -32.78 -49.20 5.17
CA GLY A 933 -32.84 -50.12 6.30
C GLY A 933 -33.80 -51.27 6.06
N SER A 934 -34.02 -52.08 7.09
CA SER A 934 -34.96 -53.19 7.06
C SER A 934 -35.85 -53.21 8.30
N ALA A 935 -37.13 -53.50 8.10
CA ALA A 935 -38.10 -53.73 9.15
C ALA A 935 -37.76 -55.03 9.88
N THR A 936 -37.75 -55.01 11.20
CA THR A 936 -37.35 -56.15 12.05
C THR A 936 -38.53 -56.84 12.73
N SER A 937 -39.70 -56.21 12.79
CA SER A 937 -40.95 -56.84 13.26
C SER A 937 -42.21 -56.09 12.77
N THR A 938 -43.35 -56.78 12.75
CA THR A 938 -44.69 -56.16 12.63
C THR A 938 -45.14 -55.72 14.03
N ASP A 939 -45.67 -54.50 14.18
CA ASP A 939 -46.25 -54.05 15.47
C ASP A 939 -47.49 -54.86 15.90
N GLY A 940 -48.05 -55.66 14.98
CA GLY A 940 -49.16 -56.58 15.22
C GLY A 940 -50.51 -55.92 15.52
N THR A 941 -50.52 -54.64 15.88
CA THR A 941 -51.69 -53.82 16.20
C THR A 941 -52.03 -52.90 15.03
N ASP A 942 -51.07 -52.11 14.55
CA ASP A 942 -51.26 -51.22 13.38
C ASP A 942 -50.10 -51.36 12.36
N PRO A 943 -50.00 -52.50 11.63
CA PRO A 943 -48.83 -52.84 10.84
C PRO A 943 -48.68 -52.05 9.53
N ASP A 944 -49.68 -51.28 9.11
CA ASP A 944 -49.65 -50.37 7.96
C ASP A 944 -49.13 -48.96 8.28
N ILE A 945 -49.15 -48.56 9.56
CA ILE A 945 -48.74 -47.22 10.01
C ILE A 945 -47.49 -47.22 10.89
N LYS A 946 -47.00 -48.37 11.38
CA LYS A 946 -45.83 -48.39 12.27
C LYS A 946 -44.70 -49.25 11.72
N LEU A 947 -43.53 -48.65 11.63
CA LEU A 947 -42.30 -49.32 11.22
C LEU A 947 -41.37 -49.48 12.43
N ILE A 948 -40.94 -50.72 12.66
CA ILE A 948 -39.95 -51.07 13.69
C ILE A 948 -38.68 -51.55 13.01
N SER A 949 -37.54 -50.90 13.29
CA SER A 949 -36.24 -51.25 12.72
C SER A 949 -35.17 -51.19 13.81
N SER A 950 -34.73 -52.36 14.30
CA SER A 950 -33.65 -52.45 15.29
C SER A 950 -32.24 -52.31 14.70
N SER A 951 -32.13 -52.21 13.37
CA SER A 951 -30.88 -52.01 12.64
C SER A 951 -30.57 -50.53 12.33
N SER A 952 -31.49 -49.62 12.64
CA SER A 952 -31.36 -48.17 12.40
C SER A 952 -31.56 -47.40 13.70
N ASN A 953 -31.01 -46.19 13.78
CA ASN A 953 -31.31 -45.25 14.85
C ASN A 953 -32.07 -44.05 14.26
N PHE A 954 -33.40 -44.07 14.32
CA PHE A 954 -34.26 -43.03 13.73
C PHE A 954 -34.07 -41.63 14.35
N LEU A 955 -33.50 -41.54 15.56
CA LEU A 955 -33.19 -40.26 16.22
C LEU A 955 -31.89 -39.61 15.72
N THR A 956 -30.95 -40.40 15.18
CA THR A 956 -29.62 -39.90 14.78
C THR A 956 -29.32 -40.06 13.30
N THR A 957 -30.09 -40.91 12.62
CA THR A 957 -30.05 -41.04 11.16
C THR A 957 -30.89 -39.90 10.58
N ASN A 958 -30.59 -39.43 9.38
CA ASN A 958 -31.17 -38.23 8.76
C ASN A 958 -32.66 -38.41 8.38
N PHE A 959 -33.53 -38.64 9.36
CA PHE A 959 -34.98 -38.71 9.30
C PHE A 959 -35.58 -37.38 9.79
N GLU A 960 -36.72 -37.00 9.24
CA GLU A 960 -37.53 -35.89 9.74
C GLU A 960 -39.00 -36.19 9.48
N GLU A 961 -39.88 -35.75 10.38
CA GLU A 961 -41.33 -35.87 10.19
C GLU A 961 -41.73 -35.20 8.87
N GLY A 962 -42.65 -35.84 8.14
CA GLY A 962 -43.05 -35.44 6.79
C GLY A 962 -42.20 -36.01 5.66
N ASP A 963 -41.07 -36.68 5.93
CA ASP A 963 -40.30 -37.40 4.91
C ASP A 963 -41.13 -38.52 4.27
N THR A 964 -40.96 -38.69 2.95
CA THR A 964 -41.54 -39.85 2.24
C THR A 964 -40.63 -41.06 2.38
N ILE A 965 -41.16 -42.16 2.91
CA ILE A 965 -40.48 -43.45 3.03
C ILE A 965 -41.03 -44.42 1.98
N ARG A 966 -40.13 -45.10 1.26
CA ARG A 966 -40.46 -46.11 0.26
C ARG A 966 -40.16 -47.50 0.82
N ASN A 967 -41.13 -48.41 0.78
CA ASN A 967 -40.88 -49.84 0.94
C ASN A 967 -40.28 -50.35 -0.36
N THR A 968 -38.97 -50.55 -0.41
CA THR A 968 -38.25 -51.00 -1.60
C THR A 968 -38.52 -52.46 -1.96
N THR A 969 -39.12 -53.24 -1.04
CA THR A 969 -39.51 -54.63 -1.31
C THR A 969 -40.81 -54.70 -2.12
N THR A 970 -41.78 -53.84 -1.83
CA THR A 970 -43.13 -53.89 -2.44
C THR A 970 -43.42 -52.74 -3.41
N GLY A 971 -42.62 -51.67 -3.36
CA GLY A 971 -42.87 -50.43 -4.10
C GLY A 971 -43.92 -49.52 -3.45
N ALA A 972 -44.51 -49.91 -2.32
CA ALA A 972 -45.40 -49.07 -1.53
C ALA A 972 -44.64 -47.91 -0.87
N TRP A 973 -45.36 -46.86 -0.47
CA TRP A 973 -44.78 -45.70 0.20
C TRP A 973 -45.69 -45.19 1.32
N ALA A 974 -45.11 -44.40 2.23
CA ALA A 974 -45.82 -43.70 3.29
C ALA A 974 -45.11 -42.38 3.61
N VAL A 975 -45.72 -41.54 4.44
CA VAL A 975 -45.10 -40.31 4.98
C VAL A 975 -44.90 -40.51 6.48
N ILE A 976 -43.73 -40.12 7.00
CA ILE A 976 -43.45 -40.20 8.45
C ILE A 976 -44.33 -39.18 9.18
N ASP A 977 -45.09 -39.66 10.16
CA ASP A 977 -45.96 -38.83 11.01
C ASP A 977 -45.26 -38.46 12.32
N GLU A 978 -44.54 -39.40 12.95
CA GLU A 978 -43.82 -39.18 14.21
C GLU A 978 -42.56 -40.06 14.30
N ILE A 979 -41.46 -39.49 14.81
CA ILE A 979 -40.28 -40.24 15.23
C ILE A 979 -40.41 -40.55 16.72
N VAL A 980 -40.96 -41.72 17.04
CA VAL A 980 -41.31 -42.11 18.42
C VAL A 980 -40.06 -42.36 19.26
N ASP A 981 -39.09 -43.11 18.74
CA ASP A 981 -37.80 -43.36 19.39
C ASP A 981 -36.73 -43.84 18.39
N ALA A 982 -35.57 -44.29 18.87
CA ALA A 982 -34.46 -44.75 18.04
C ALA A 982 -34.82 -45.91 17.08
N THR A 983 -35.85 -46.71 17.38
CA THR A 983 -36.19 -47.94 16.66
C THR A 983 -37.63 -47.98 16.14
N HIS A 984 -38.45 -46.97 16.46
CA HIS A 984 -39.85 -46.88 16.08
C HIS A 984 -40.16 -45.55 15.41
N ILE A 985 -40.86 -45.63 14.28
CA ILE A 985 -41.54 -44.49 13.66
C ILE A 985 -43.01 -44.84 13.40
N THR A 986 -43.86 -43.84 13.39
CA THR A 986 -45.21 -43.93 12.81
C THR A 986 -45.23 -43.20 11.47
N THR A 987 -46.09 -43.68 10.58
CA THR A 987 -46.28 -43.19 9.23
C THR A 987 -47.76 -43.14 8.92
N THR A 988 -48.13 -42.39 7.89
CA THR A 988 -49.43 -42.58 7.24
C THR A 988 -49.59 -44.04 6.81
N PRO A 989 -50.82 -44.57 6.64
CA PRO A 989 -51.01 -45.93 6.13
C PRO A 989 -50.23 -46.13 4.83
N LEU A 990 -49.53 -47.26 4.73
CA LEU A 990 -48.85 -47.64 3.51
C LEU A 990 -49.79 -47.51 2.32
N SER A 991 -49.29 -46.93 1.23
CA SER A 991 -50.07 -46.74 -0.02
C SER A 991 -50.71 -48.03 -0.52
N SER A 992 -50.10 -49.17 -0.17
CA SER A 992 -50.67 -50.51 -0.29
C SER A 992 -49.89 -51.50 0.57
N GLY A 993 -50.57 -52.42 1.25
CA GLY A 993 -49.93 -53.47 2.06
C GLY A 993 -49.57 -53.01 3.47
N VAL A 994 -48.70 -53.78 4.15
CA VAL A 994 -48.30 -53.56 5.55
C VAL A 994 -46.78 -53.71 5.68
N TRP A 995 -46.17 -53.09 6.68
CA TRP A 995 -44.78 -53.35 7.05
C TRP A 995 -44.65 -54.75 7.63
N THR A 996 -43.80 -55.60 7.04
CA THR A 996 -43.49 -56.94 7.56
C THR A 996 -42.00 -57.12 7.83
N SER A 997 -41.67 -58.00 8.78
CA SER A 997 -40.27 -58.36 9.06
C SER A 997 -39.54 -58.77 7.78
N GLY A 998 -38.39 -58.15 7.51
CA GLY A 998 -37.59 -58.35 6.31
C GLY A 998 -37.92 -57.41 5.14
N ASN A 999 -38.96 -56.57 5.23
CA ASN A 999 -39.15 -55.49 4.25
C ASN A 999 -38.00 -54.50 4.33
N THR A 1000 -37.40 -54.21 3.18
CA THR A 1000 -36.43 -53.14 3.03
C THR A 1000 -37.14 -51.82 2.75
N TYR A 1001 -36.57 -50.73 3.24
CA TYR A 1001 -37.05 -49.38 2.97
C TYR A 1001 -35.91 -48.46 2.52
N SER A 1002 -36.27 -47.43 1.76
CA SER A 1002 -35.39 -46.31 1.43
C SER A 1002 -36.09 -44.97 1.57
N MET A 1003 -35.29 -43.93 1.78
CA MET A 1003 -35.71 -42.54 1.82
C MET A 1003 -34.73 -41.65 1.05
N HIS A 1004 -35.12 -40.38 0.85
CA HIS A 1004 -34.37 -39.40 0.05
C HIS A 1004 -34.17 -39.83 -1.40
N ARG A 1005 -35.10 -40.68 -1.85
CA ARG A 1005 -35.23 -41.17 -3.22
C ARG A 1005 -36.68 -40.99 -3.61
N LEU A 1006 -36.94 -40.76 -4.89
CA LEU A 1006 -38.33 -40.67 -5.35
C LEU A 1006 -39.06 -41.99 -5.06
N ALA A 1007 -40.13 -41.92 -4.27
CA ALA A 1007 -40.87 -43.10 -3.85
C ALA A 1007 -41.69 -43.69 -5.02
N ILE A 1008 -42.14 -42.80 -5.91
CA ILE A 1008 -42.91 -43.11 -7.11
C ILE A 1008 -42.35 -42.32 -8.31
N ALA A 1009 -42.84 -42.64 -9.52
CA ALA A 1009 -42.50 -41.89 -10.73
C ALA A 1009 -43.42 -40.67 -10.89
N TYR A 1010 -42.87 -39.56 -11.38
CA TYR A 1010 -43.58 -38.29 -11.64
C TYR A 1010 -43.42 -37.90 -13.11
N THR A 1011 -43.87 -38.76 -14.00
CA THR A 1011 -43.61 -38.62 -15.44
C THR A 1011 -44.66 -37.76 -16.16
N ALA A 1012 -45.70 -37.28 -15.46
CA ALA A 1012 -46.75 -36.48 -16.06
C ALA A 1012 -46.43 -34.98 -15.93
N SER A 1013 -46.58 -34.23 -17.02
CA SER A 1013 -46.44 -32.76 -17.01
C SER A 1013 -47.54 -32.04 -16.22
N THR A 1014 -48.55 -32.79 -15.74
CA THR A 1014 -49.60 -32.31 -14.84
C THR A 1014 -49.25 -32.46 -13.36
N ASP A 1015 -48.17 -33.18 -13.03
CA ASP A 1015 -47.72 -33.30 -11.64
C ASP A 1015 -47.15 -31.96 -11.18
N LEU A 1016 -47.72 -31.42 -10.10
CA LEU A 1016 -47.45 -30.07 -9.61
C LEU A 1016 -46.41 -30.10 -8.51
N VAL A 1017 -45.58 -29.08 -8.45
CA VAL A 1017 -44.45 -29.01 -7.52
C VAL A 1017 -44.45 -27.66 -6.82
N ASP A 1018 -44.26 -27.70 -5.51
CA ASP A 1018 -44.10 -26.53 -4.67
C ASP A 1018 -42.82 -26.64 -3.83
N VAL A 1019 -42.18 -25.49 -3.58
CA VAL A 1019 -40.96 -25.38 -2.78
C VAL A 1019 -41.22 -24.32 -1.72
N PRO A 1020 -41.51 -24.71 -0.47
CA PRO A 1020 -41.62 -23.73 0.61
C PRO A 1020 -40.33 -22.96 0.81
N ILE A 1021 -40.49 -21.69 1.22
CA ILE A 1021 -39.39 -20.89 1.78
C ILE A 1021 -38.90 -21.55 3.06
N PHE A 1022 -39.83 -22.10 3.85
CA PHE A 1022 -39.52 -22.77 5.09
C PHE A 1022 -40.61 -23.78 5.48
N ASN A 1023 -40.19 -24.94 5.99
CA ASN A 1023 -41.07 -25.97 6.54
C ASN A 1023 -40.37 -26.64 7.74
N GLY A 1024 -40.88 -26.44 8.95
CA GLY A 1024 -40.27 -26.96 10.19
C GLY A 1024 -41.16 -26.76 11.42
N GLN A 1025 -40.70 -27.22 12.59
CA GLN A 1025 -41.45 -27.19 13.86
C GLN A 1025 -40.95 -26.14 14.85
N THR A 1026 -41.86 -25.56 15.63
CA THR A 1026 -41.52 -24.62 16.71
C THR A 1026 -40.74 -25.33 17.82
N ASN A 1027 -39.78 -24.61 18.42
CA ASN A 1027 -39.06 -25.10 19.59
C ASN A 1027 -39.91 -25.01 20.88
N ALA A 1028 -39.35 -25.42 22.02
CA ALA A 1028 -40.00 -25.34 23.34
C ALA A 1028 -40.46 -23.93 23.75
N SER A 1029 -39.94 -22.87 23.12
CA SER A 1029 -40.35 -21.48 23.31
C SER A 1029 -41.39 -21.01 22.30
N GLY A 1030 -41.96 -21.91 21.51
CA GLY A 1030 -42.94 -21.59 20.46
C GLY A 1030 -42.34 -20.88 19.25
N ASP A 1031 -41.01 -20.73 19.21
CA ASP A 1031 -40.32 -19.94 18.19
C ASP A 1031 -39.83 -20.79 17.03
N ILE A 1032 -39.82 -20.18 15.85
CA ILE A 1032 -39.19 -20.70 14.66
C ILE A 1032 -38.63 -19.57 13.81
N SER A 1033 -37.47 -19.79 13.20
CA SER A 1033 -36.86 -18.78 12.33
C SER A 1033 -36.01 -19.41 11.23
N THR A 1034 -35.92 -18.74 10.09
CA THR A 1034 -34.98 -19.05 9.02
C THR A 1034 -34.41 -17.77 8.42
N THR A 1035 -33.39 -17.92 7.58
CA THR A 1035 -32.88 -16.85 6.73
C THR A 1035 -33.48 -16.97 5.34
N TYR A 1036 -33.94 -15.85 4.79
CA TYR A 1036 -34.38 -15.73 3.41
C TYR A 1036 -33.45 -14.81 2.63
N ASN A 1037 -33.11 -15.19 1.40
CA ASN A 1037 -32.28 -14.40 0.50
C ASN A 1037 -33.19 -13.43 -0.27
N TYR A 1038 -33.40 -12.24 0.30
CA TYR A 1038 -34.20 -11.20 -0.33
C TYR A 1038 -33.41 -10.56 -1.48
N SER A 1039 -33.99 -10.53 -2.68
CA SER A 1039 -33.43 -9.77 -3.79
C SER A 1039 -33.60 -8.29 -3.50
N ALA A 1040 -32.51 -7.54 -3.37
CA ALA A 1040 -32.57 -6.16 -2.90
C ALA A 1040 -33.28 -5.18 -3.87
N TYR A 1041 -33.48 -5.59 -5.12
CA TYR A 1041 -34.29 -4.89 -6.12
C TYR A 1041 -35.60 -5.62 -6.46
N GLY A 1042 -35.93 -6.66 -5.70
CA GLY A 1042 -37.20 -7.37 -5.80
C GLY A 1042 -38.35 -6.56 -5.20
N VAL A 1043 -39.57 -6.92 -5.57
CA VAL A 1043 -40.78 -6.47 -4.90
C VAL A 1043 -40.95 -7.22 -3.58
N ASP A 1044 -41.57 -6.58 -2.59
CA ASP A 1044 -41.98 -7.24 -1.34
C ASP A 1044 -42.69 -8.56 -1.66
N LEU A 1045 -42.26 -9.65 -1.01
CA LEU A 1045 -42.73 -10.98 -1.36
C LEU A 1045 -43.96 -11.35 -0.54
N PRO A 1046 -45.18 -11.40 -1.12
CA PRO A 1046 -46.34 -11.95 -0.43
C PRO A 1046 -46.14 -13.44 -0.17
N VAL A 1047 -46.48 -13.87 1.05
CA VAL A 1047 -46.38 -15.25 1.51
C VAL A 1047 -47.69 -15.73 2.12
N THR A 1048 -47.95 -17.03 2.01
CA THR A 1048 -48.95 -17.69 2.85
C THR A 1048 -48.24 -18.44 3.96
N ILE A 1049 -48.72 -18.27 5.18
CA ILE A 1049 -48.25 -18.92 6.38
C ILE A 1049 -49.32 -19.92 6.80
N ARG A 1050 -48.98 -21.20 6.85
CA ARG A 1050 -49.85 -22.23 7.40
C ARG A 1050 -49.22 -22.78 8.67
N VAL A 1051 -50.02 -22.86 9.72
CA VAL A 1051 -49.64 -23.29 11.06
C VAL A 1051 -50.52 -24.49 11.42
N ARG A 1052 -49.90 -25.63 11.74
CA ARG A 1052 -50.61 -26.87 12.08
C ARG A 1052 -49.97 -27.51 13.31
N SER A 1053 -50.75 -27.72 14.36
CA SER A 1053 -50.34 -28.52 15.51
C SER A 1053 -51.08 -29.85 15.43
N ASN A 1054 -50.36 -30.94 15.17
CA ASN A 1054 -50.95 -32.29 15.11
C ASN A 1054 -50.33 -33.26 16.11
N THR A 1055 -49.34 -32.81 16.89
CA THR A 1055 -48.56 -33.61 17.83
C THR A 1055 -48.98 -33.29 19.27
N GLY A 1056 -48.83 -34.27 20.19
CA GLY A 1056 -49.18 -34.10 21.61
C GLY A 1056 -50.65 -34.32 21.98
N ALA A 1057 -50.94 -34.26 23.29
CA ALA A 1057 -52.25 -34.53 23.89
C ALA A 1057 -53.27 -33.38 23.72
N THR A 1058 -52.79 -32.17 23.43
CA THR A 1058 -53.61 -30.99 23.18
C THR A 1058 -53.61 -30.71 21.69
N LYS A 1059 -54.76 -30.79 21.03
CA LYS A 1059 -54.90 -30.48 19.59
C LYS A 1059 -55.29 -29.02 19.40
N TYR A 1060 -54.85 -28.40 18.32
CA TYR A 1060 -55.20 -27.02 17.96
C TYR A 1060 -55.76 -26.95 16.54
N ILE A 1061 -56.67 -26.00 16.31
CA ILE A 1061 -57.28 -25.79 15.00
C ILE A 1061 -56.20 -25.28 14.03
N PRO A 1062 -56.04 -25.89 12.83
CA PRO A 1062 -55.11 -25.39 11.82
C PRO A 1062 -55.41 -23.93 11.45
N TYR A 1063 -54.36 -23.11 11.41
CA TYR A 1063 -54.47 -21.70 11.08
C TYR A 1063 -53.74 -21.40 9.77
N THR A 1064 -54.33 -20.54 8.92
CA THR A 1064 -53.71 -20.08 7.67
C THR A 1064 -53.90 -18.57 7.56
N THR A 1065 -52.80 -17.85 7.32
CA THR A 1065 -52.82 -16.41 7.12
C THR A 1065 -51.91 -16.01 5.97
N SER A 1066 -52.08 -14.79 5.47
CA SER A 1066 -51.16 -14.15 4.51
C SER A 1066 -50.21 -13.22 5.24
N GLY A 1067 -48.96 -13.15 4.80
CA GLY A 1067 -47.97 -12.17 5.25
C GLY A 1067 -47.15 -11.64 4.08
N THR A 1068 -46.17 -10.81 4.39
CA THR A 1068 -45.23 -10.26 3.40
C THR A 1068 -43.82 -10.31 3.98
N ILE A 1069 -42.85 -10.71 3.16
CA ILE A 1069 -41.43 -10.59 3.47
C ILE A 1069 -40.92 -9.30 2.83
N TYR A 1070 -40.42 -8.41 3.67
CA TYR A 1070 -39.82 -7.13 3.27
C TYR A 1070 -38.30 -7.24 3.18
N SER A 1071 -37.65 -6.20 2.67
CA SER A 1071 -36.18 -6.04 2.74
C SER A 1071 -35.62 -6.02 4.17
N THR A 1072 -36.46 -5.80 5.18
CA THR A 1072 -36.10 -5.91 6.61
C THR A 1072 -36.40 -7.29 7.21
N GLY A 1073 -36.90 -8.23 6.41
CA GLY A 1073 -37.39 -9.53 6.88
C GLY A 1073 -38.87 -9.52 7.24
N SER A 1074 -39.30 -10.54 7.97
CA SER A 1074 -40.68 -10.70 8.44
C SER A 1074 -40.70 -11.39 9.79
N SER A 1075 -41.44 -10.85 10.75
CA SER A 1075 -41.65 -11.50 12.05
C SER A 1075 -43.08 -11.29 12.53
N GLY A 1076 -43.62 -12.24 13.26
CA GLY A 1076 -44.98 -12.14 13.80
C GLY A 1076 -45.30 -13.20 14.84
N THR A 1077 -46.44 -13.02 15.51
CA THR A 1077 -46.99 -13.98 16.47
C THR A 1077 -48.30 -14.55 15.95
N VAL A 1078 -48.45 -15.86 15.99
CA VAL A 1078 -49.71 -16.56 15.70
C VAL A 1078 -50.26 -17.12 17.01
N VAL A 1079 -51.54 -16.86 17.26
CA VAL A 1079 -52.29 -17.43 18.37
C VAL A 1079 -53.10 -18.61 17.85
N LEU A 1080 -52.92 -19.80 18.44
CA LEU A 1080 -53.69 -20.99 18.11
C LEU A 1080 -54.80 -21.22 19.12
N THR A 1081 -56.01 -21.50 18.61
CA THR A 1081 -57.15 -21.92 19.42
C THR A 1081 -57.14 -23.43 19.58
N GLN A 1082 -57.32 -23.90 20.83
CA GLN A 1082 -57.40 -25.31 21.14
C GLN A 1082 -58.61 -25.94 20.44
N ASP A 1083 -58.41 -27.09 19.80
CA ASP A 1083 -59.49 -27.91 19.25
C ASP A 1083 -60.03 -28.81 20.37
N THR A 1084 -61.18 -28.43 20.92
CA THR A 1084 -61.85 -29.18 22.00
C THR A 1084 -62.63 -30.41 21.50
N VAL A 1085 -62.70 -30.63 20.18
CA VAL A 1085 -63.48 -31.70 19.56
C VAL A 1085 -62.58 -32.83 19.06
N ALA A 1086 -61.36 -32.51 18.62
CA ALA A 1086 -60.35 -33.49 18.24
C ALA A 1086 -59.71 -34.13 19.50
N THR A 1087 -60.02 -35.41 19.74
CA THR A 1087 -59.41 -36.24 20.80
C THR A 1087 -58.43 -37.25 20.24
#